data_AF-A0AAV6RKX9-F1
#
_entry.id   AF-A0AAV6RKX9-F1
#
_cell.length_a   1.000
_cell.length_b   1.000
_cell.length_c   1.000
_cell.angle_alpha   90.00
_cell.angle_beta   90.00
_cell.angle_gamma   90.00
#
_symmetry.space_group_name_H-M   'P 1'
#
loop_
_entity.id
_entity.type
_entity.pdbx_description
1 polymer ?
#
loop_
_entity_poly.entity_id
_entity_poly.type
_entity_poly.pdbx_seq_one_letter_code
_entity_poly.pdbx_strand_id
1 'polypeptide(L)'
;MNLPDYPVPNLDVTLQEVSRVLQLTLSPDLYPEFKNVLDQQRELLQEAQQNLATRLADQENWVTHQFKKSLLSCDDPLPTSTALPVVLPPSKAKKSTQLERAAALLWAAAKLYCEPLLLEGDVPMERTQQSEVFAASRIPGRTQDQIMVYPDSLHAIITCVGGVFPVDILWRPSTGGPLTARPVIDIYNQLAQVMDEPSAGKQNDPSAICNLSALDRKTWAGIREQILGKGGEAAESLGLMECAVLTLCLEDQNAPSDVADILNLVRLGGGDSPCLRYYDKVVNLVVFKDGTAGMLYEHSALDGMVAVLVTERVYNLSETADLKLVQTAPENVNGSVTSNHFNSVSPTSLTFPLQGLNIPKSSPDVKTAHPVLTFDLPSYPDVFSTIRGHRGLYDAWINFSLQLSLRQTLGESAASHILVTPTHMRHYKHGRCDPTYSSTMNSQSTRVSSKTLKVVMVSPSYLRYFGGSADYLSCFAQVVGEQELWAVHLALHPQASLLSVARKRYAHLSASEGEISVDSNIPWGVDSLVTLVYLDGKYSLKTCNSRFLSNDGKLVKENTNATSFTLELKSGKLAFKDCEGKYLTPIGPTGTLRSGRCSKPGKDELFDLEESHPQVVFQAVNKRFVSVKQGVSISANQDAETDMETFQMEIDKENKKAMFRTNGGSYWTLVTHAEIQSTATEVEINTMFDIEWRGQRVALKASNGKYVCTKKNGQLSAVSDTVGDDELFLMKLINRPMLILHGENGFVCHHKNSNTLDANRSVYDIFSLIFNDGAYNVKSVNAKFWYISTSGFVCTDGDKPEDFFLEFLEHGRVAIKGSNGKYLRGDKGGTLMGDGTSVDASSLWEY
;
A
#
# COMPACT_ATOMS: atom_id res chain seq x y z
N MET A 1 38.50 -5.99 -10.44
CA MET A 1 38.50 -5.45 -9.06
C MET A 1 38.90 -6.57 -8.12
N ASN A 2 39.68 -6.31 -7.08
CA ASN A 2 40.16 -7.37 -6.18
C ASN A 2 39.23 -7.46 -4.96
N LEU A 3 38.13 -8.22 -5.09
CA LEU A 3 37.25 -8.53 -3.96
C LEU A 3 37.89 -9.64 -3.11
N PRO A 4 37.68 -9.65 -1.78
CA PRO A 4 38.15 -10.74 -0.93
C PRO A 4 37.42 -12.06 -1.22
N ASP A 5 38.11 -13.17 -0.99
CA ASP A 5 37.51 -14.51 -0.97
C ASP A 5 36.55 -14.64 0.23
N TYR A 6 35.59 -15.55 0.14
CA TYR A 6 34.62 -15.79 1.21
C TYR A 6 35.30 -16.42 2.43
N PRO A 7 35.24 -15.79 3.61
CA PRO A 7 36.00 -16.26 4.77
C PRO A 7 35.42 -17.56 5.35
N VAL A 8 36.28 -18.34 6.00
CA VAL A 8 35.83 -19.36 6.96
C VAL A 8 35.68 -18.66 8.32
N PRO A 9 34.47 -18.61 8.92
CA PRO A 9 34.26 -17.94 10.20
C PRO A 9 35.09 -18.58 11.32
N ASN A 10 35.50 -17.78 12.30
CA ASN A 10 36.18 -18.29 13.50
C ASN A 10 35.23 -19.21 14.28
N LEU A 11 35.72 -20.39 14.70
CA LEU A 11 34.91 -21.40 15.39
C LEU A 11 34.25 -20.85 16.65
N ASP A 12 34.98 -20.13 17.51
CA ASP A 12 34.41 -19.61 18.76
C ASP A 12 33.29 -18.59 18.48
N VAL A 13 33.42 -17.77 17.44
CA VAL A 13 32.36 -16.82 17.00
C VAL A 13 31.14 -17.59 16.50
N THR A 14 31.34 -18.61 15.68
CA THR A 14 30.25 -19.47 15.18
C THR A 14 29.51 -20.15 16.33
N LEU A 15 30.24 -20.72 17.30
CA LEU A 15 29.63 -21.40 18.46
C LEU A 15 28.88 -20.44 19.38
N GLN A 16 29.37 -19.20 19.52
CA GLN A 16 28.65 -18.14 20.23
C GLN A 16 27.33 -17.80 19.54
N GLU A 17 27.33 -17.63 18.21
CA GLU A 17 26.10 -17.34 17.44
C GLU A 17 25.12 -18.50 17.46
N VAL A 18 25.58 -19.75 17.30
CA VAL A 18 24.74 -20.96 17.44
C VAL A 18 24.12 -21.01 18.84
N SER A 19 24.92 -20.77 19.88
CA SER A 19 24.43 -20.73 21.26
C SER A 19 23.42 -19.61 21.48
N ARG A 20 23.59 -18.44 20.85
CA ARG A 20 22.67 -17.31 20.92
C ARG A 20 21.32 -17.64 20.28
N VAL A 21 21.33 -18.30 19.13
CA VAL A 21 20.10 -18.68 18.40
C VAL A 21 19.38 -19.83 19.08
N LEU A 22 20.08 -20.91 19.45
CA LEU A 22 19.46 -22.09 20.06
C LEU A 22 18.93 -21.83 21.48
N GLN A 23 19.45 -20.83 22.19
CA GLN A 23 18.88 -20.39 23.46
C GLN A 23 17.41 -19.94 23.32
N LEU A 24 17.00 -19.49 22.13
CA LEU A 24 15.67 -18.97 21.86
C LEU A 24 14.65 -20.05 21.52
N THR A 25 15.11 -21.22 21.09
CA THR A 25 14.25 -22.28 20.53
C THR A 25 14.33 -23.59 21.27
N LEU A 26 15.43 -23.88 21.96
CA LEU A 26 15.52 -25.04 22.83
C LEU A 26 14.76 -24.79 24.13
N SER A 27 14.18 -25.86 24.67
CA SER A 27 13.53 -25.80 25.99
C SER A 27 14.57 -25.52 27.09
N PRO A 28 14.14 -25.00 28.26
CA PRO A 28 15.03 -24.70 29.38
C PRO A 28 15.87 -25.89 29.86
N ASP A 29 15.41 -27.12 29.62
CA ASP A 29 16.11 -28.34 30.02
C ASP A 29 17.15 -28.79 28.97
N LEU A 30 16.92 -28.51 27.69
CA LEU A 30 17.78 -28.97 26.58
C LEU A 30 18.94 -28.00 26.30
N TYR A 31 18.79 -26.71 26.57
CA TYR A 31 19.87 -25.74 26.31
C TYR A 31 21.12 -25.96 27.18
N PRO A 32 21.01 -26.26 28.50
CA PRO A 32 22.17 -26.62 29.32
C PRO A 32 22.84 -27.92 28.87
N GLU A 33 22.04 -28.92 28.45
CA GLU A 33 22.56 -30.16 27.89
C GLU A 33 23.35 -29.91 26.60
N PHE A 34 22.81 -29.11 25.68
CA PHE A 34 23.50 -28.66 24.47
C PHE A 34 24.85 -28.01 24.80
N LYS A 35 24.91 -27.08 25.76
CA LYS A 35 26.17 -26.43 26.16
C LYS A 35 27.19 -27.43 26.71
N ASN A 36 26.75 -28.34 27.57
CA ASN A 36 27.63 -29.35 28.15
C ASN A 36 28.20 -30.28 27.06
N VAL A 37 27.38 -30.73 26.11
CA VAL A 37 27.83 -31.53 24.96
C VAL A 37 28.79 -30.73 24.08
N LEU A 38 28.49 -29.45 23.83
CA LEU A 38 29.35 -28.58 23.02
C LEU A 38 30.74 -28.43 23.64
N ASP A 39 30.81 -28.23 24.96
CA ASP A 39 32.07 -28.13 25.70
C ASP A 39 32.84 -29.46 25.69
N GLN A 40 32.15 -30.59 25.85
CA GLN A 40 32.76 -31.93 25.80
C GLN A 40 33.32 -32.28 24.41
N GLN A 41 32.72 -31.77 23.33
CA GLN A 41 33.11 -32.07 21.95
C GLN A 41 34.05 -31.00 21.35
N ARG A 42 34.55 -30.05 22.15
CA ARG A 42 35.31 -28.89 21.65
C ARG A 42 36.57 -29.27 20.85
N GLU A 43 37.31 -30.29 21.29
CA GLU A 43 38.51 -30.76 20.58
C GLU A 43 38.18 -31.31 19.18
N LEU A 44 37.09 -32.09 19.07
CA LEU A 44 36.62 -32.63 17.79
C LEU A 44 36.14 -31.51 16.84
N LEU A 45 35.50 -30.46 17.39
CA LEU A 45 35.09 -29.30 16.61
C LEU A 45 36.28 -28.49 16.10
N GLN A 46 37.35 -28.37 16.89
CA GLN A 46 38.60 -27.73 16.46
C GLN A 46 39.27 -28.51 15.34
N GLU A 47 39.33 -29.85 15.45
CA GLU A 47 39.84 -30.71 14.38
C GLU A 47 39.01 -30.57 13.10
N ALA A 48 37.68 -30.57 13.22
CA ALA A 48 36.76 -30.36 12.10
C ALA A 48 36.96 -29.00 11.43
N GLN A 49 37.13 -27.92 12.21
CA GLN A 49 37.40 -26.57 11.70
C GLN A 49 38.73 -26.51 10.94
N GLN A 50 39.79 -27.16 11.46
CA GLN A 50 41.09 -27.20 10.80
C GLN A 50 41.03 -28.00 9.48
N ASN A 51 40.33 -29.13 9.49
CA ASN A 51 40.10 -29.93 8.30
C ASN A 51 39.27 -29.17 7.25
N LEU A 52 38.26 -28.42 7.69
CA LEU A 52 37.45 -27.56 6.83
C LEU A 52 38.30 -26.44 6.22
N ALA A 53 39.06 -25.70 7.02
CA ALA A 53 39.93 -24.64 6.53
C ALA A 53 40.98 -25.16 5.53
N THR A 54 41.56 -26.33 5.79
CA THR A 54 42.53 -26.97 4.89
C THR A 54 41.88 -27.39 3.57
N ARG A 55 40.67 -27.96 3.61
CA ARG A 55 39.93 -28.39 2.42
C ARG A 55 39.48 -27.20 1.55
N LEU A 56 39.25 -26.05 2.16
CA LEU A 56 38.69 -24.86 1.50
C LEU A 56 39.74 -23.81 1.14
N ALA A 57 41.02 -24.03 1.44
CA ALA A 57 42.10 -23.05 1.25
C ALA A 57 42.21 -22.50 -0.20
N ASP A 58 41.84 -23.31 -1.19
CA ASP A 58 41.92 -22.96 -2.62
C ASP A 58 40.56 -22.55 -3.22
N GLN A 59 39.51 -22.32 -2.41
CA GLN A 59 38.18 -21.93 -2.89
C GLN A 59 37.92 -20.45 -2.65
N GLU A 60 37.68 -19.70 -3.73
CA GLU A 60 37.32 -18.27 -3.66
C GLU A 60 35.99 -18.03 -2.92
N ASN A 61 35.02 -18.95 -3.04
CA ASN A 61 33.77 -18.89 -2.30
C ASN A 61 33.13 -20.29 -2.13
N TRP A 62 33.33 -20.87 -0.96
CA TRP A 62 32.81 -22.20 -0.63
C TRP A 62 31.31 -22.21 -0.32
N VAL A 63 30.76 -21.10 0.21
CA VAL A 63 29.35 -21.00 0.62
C VAL A 63 28.43 -20.94 -0.58
N THR A 64 28.71 -20.05 -1.54
CA THR A 64 27.89 -19.91 -2.76
C THR A 64 27.83 -21.23 -3.54
N HIS A 65 28.95 -21.96 -3.63
CA HIS A 65 28.97 -23.26 -4.30
C HIS A 65 28.01 -24.26 -3.63
N GLN A 66 28.03 -24.36 -2.30
CA GLN A 66 27.11 -25.25 -1.57
C GLN A 66 25.65 -24.79 -1.67
N PHE A 67 25.41 -23.48 -1.55
CA PHE A 67 24.09 -22.90 -1.66
C PHE A 67 23.45 -23.14 -3.04
N LYS A 68 24.16 -22.82 -4.13
CA LYS A 68 23.69 -23.11 -5.50
C LYS A 68 23.50 -24.61 -5.71
N LYS A 69 24.41 -25.45 -5.21
CA LYS A 69 24.26 -26.91 -5.28
C LYS A 69 22.96 -27.38 -4.62
N SER A 70 22.62 -26.84 -3.45
CA SER A 70 21.37 -27.17 -2.76
C SER A 70 20.14 -26.79 -3.58
N LEU A 71 20.11 -25.58 -4.15
CA LEU A 71 19.00 -25.13 -5.01
C LEU A 71 18.86 -26.00 -6.27
N LEU A 72 19.98 -26.32 -6.92
CA LEU A 72 20.03 -27.15 -8.13
C LEU A 72 19.77 -28.64 -7.87
N SER A 73 19.85 -29.09 -6.62
CA SER A 73 19.51 -30.45 -6.19
C SER A 73 18.07 -30.58 -5.68
N CYS A 74 17.31 -29.50 -5.65
CA CYS A 74 15.90 -29.52 -5.28
C CYS A 74 15.08 -30.15 -6.42
N ASP A 75 14.31 -31.19 -6.09
CA ASP A 75 13.52 -31.96 -7.06
C ASP A 75 12.12 -31.37 -7.29
N ASP A 76 11.69 -30.45 -6.41
CA ASP A 76 10.36 -29.84 -6.44
C ASP A 76 10.13 -29.01 -7.73
N PRO A 77 8.88 -28.97 -8.23
CA PRO A 77 8.49 -28.10 -9.33
C PRO A 77 8.93 -26.63 -9.14
N LEU A 78 9.61 -26.07 -10.14
CA LEU A 78 10.10 -24.69 -10.11
C LEU A 78 9.02 -23.63 -9.78
N PRO A 79 7.78 -23.70 -10.32
CA PRO A 79 6.74 -22.68 -10.07
C PRO A 79 6.43 -22.47 -8.58
N THR A 80 6.61 -23.52 -7.77
CA THR A 80 6.31 -23.52 -6.33
C THR A 80 7.55 -23.48 -5.44
N SER A 81 8.74 -23.79 -5.97
CA SER A 81 9.96 -23.89 -5.17
C SER A 81 10.89 -22.69 -5.31
N THR A 82 11.17 -22.23 -6.53
CA THR A 82 12.27 -21.29 -6.84
C THR A 82 11.88 -20.16 -7.78
N ALA A 83 10.61 -20.08 -8.20
CA ALA A 83 10.10 -19.01 -9.04
C ALA A 83 9.80 -17.74 -8.23
N LEU A 84 10.42 -16.61 -8.61
CA LEU A 84 10.30 -15.31 -7.94
C LEU A 84 9.53 -14.29 -8.81
N PRO A 85 8.24 -14.01 -8.54
CA PRO A 85 7.45 -13.05 -9.31
C PRO A 85 7.68 -11.60 -8.84
N VAL A 86 7.65 -10.66 -9.79
CA VAL A 86 7.71 -9.21 -9.55
C VAL A 86 6.71 -8.51 -10.48
N VAL A 87 5.99 -7.51 -9.98
CA VAL A 87 5.10 -6.66 -10.81
C VAL A 87 5.84 -5.40 -11.22
N LEU A 88 5.75 -5.04 -12.50
CA LEU A 88 6.31 -3.80 -13.03
C LEU A 88 5.33 -2.64 -12.77
N PRO A 89 5.83 -1.43 -12.47
CA PRO A 89 4.94 -0.26 -12.40
C PRO A 89 4.24 -0.01 -13.75
N PRO A 90 3.07 0.66 -13.74
CA PRO A 90 2.41 1.09 -14.97
C PRO A 90 3.34 1.96 -15.84
N SER A 91 3.14 1.87 -17.16
CA SER A 91 3.83 2.76 -18.12
C SER A 91 3.45 4.21 -17.88
N LYS A 92 4.41 5.15 -18.00
CA LYS A 92 4.14 6.60 -17.94
C LYS A 92 3.46 7.10 -19.21
N ALA A 93 3.53 6.35 -20.31
CA ALA A 93 2.82 6.69 -21.54
C ALA A 93 1.31 6.55 -21.35
N LYS A 94 0.55 7.62 -21.64
CA LYS A 94 -0.92 7.60 -21.57
C LYS A 94 -1.46 6.66 -22.66
N LYS A 95 -1.90 5.45 -22.27
CA LYS A 95 -2.45 4.37 -23.12
C LYS A 95 -1.44 3.72 -24.08
N SER A 96 -0.53 2.90 -23.54
CA SER A 96 0.30 1.96 -24.32
C SER A 96 -0.48 0.67 -24.59
N THR A 97 -0.46 0.17 -25.83
CA THR A 97 -0.96 -1.17 -26.17
C THR A 97 -0.05 -2.26 -25.58
N GLN A 98 -0.55 -3.50 -25.51
CA GLN A 98 0.22 -4.67 -25.08
C GLN A 98 1.51 -4.84 -25.90
N LEU A 99 1.44 -4.71 -27.23
CA LEU A 99 2.60 -4.89 -28.12
C LEU A 99 3.62 -3.76 -27.98
N GLU A 100 3.19 -2.51 -27.85
CA GLU A 100 4.09 -1.37 -27.58
C GLU A 100 4.84 -1.58 -26.26
N ARG A 101 4.11 -1.99 -25.21
CA ARG A 101 4.69 -2.28 -23.89
C ARG A 101 5.68 -3.43 -23.95
N ALA A 102 5.31 -4.52 -24.62
CA ALA A 102 6.17 -5.68 -24.81
C ALA A 102 7.44 -5.37 -25.59
N ALA A 103 7.34 -4.63 -26.71
CA ALA A 103 8.49 -4.24 -27.52
C ALA A 103 9.47 -3.36 -26.73
N ALA A 104 8.96 -2.38 -25.97
CA ALA A 104 9.79 -1.50 -25.15
C ALA A 104 10.52 -2.27 -24.03
N LEU A 105 9.84 -3.21 -23.37
CA LEU A 105 10.44 -4.03 -22.32
C LEU A 105 11.46 -5.03 -22.87
N LEU A 106 11.19 -5.67 -24.02
CA LEU A 106 12.15 -6.53 -24.70
C LEU A 106 13.40 -5.77 -25.15
N TRP A 107 13.22 -4.59 -25.74
CA TRP A 107 14.31 -3.72 -26.11
C TRP A 107 15.15 -3.32 -24.90
N ALA A 108 14.51 -2.96 -23.79
CA ALA A 108 15.19 -2.58 -22.55
C ALA A 108 16.01 -3.75 -21.96
N ALA A 109 15.46 -4.96 -21.96
CA ALA A 109 16.18 -6.16 -21.52
C ALA A 109 17.36 -6.49 -22.45
N ALA A 110 17.18 -6.40 -23.77
CA ALA A 110 18.24 -6.57 -24.76
C ALA A 110 19.37 -5.55 -24.55
N LYS A 111 19.02 -4.29 -24.33
CA LYS A 111 19.98 -3.21 -24.06
C LYS A 111 20.75 -3.45 -22.76
N LEU A 112 20.06 -3.84 -21.70
CA LEU A 112 20.71 -4.15 -20.42
C LEU A 112 21.68 -5.34 -20.54
N TYR A 113 21.36 -6.34 -21.37
CA TYR A 113 22.26 -7.46 -21.66
C TYR A 113 23.51 -7.02 -22.45
N CYS A 114 23.36 -6.14 -23.44
CA CYS A 114 24.49 -5.56 -24.18
C CYS A 114 25.38 -4.64 -23.33
N GLU A 115 24.77 -3.92 -22.39
CA GLU A 115 25.40 -2.88 -21.58
C GLU A 115 25.22 -3.17 -20.08
N PRO A 116 25.85 -4.24 -19.53
CA PRO A 116 25.62 -4.68 -18.14
C PRO A 116 26.03 -3.63 -17.08
N LEU A 117 26.88 -2.66 -17.45
CA LEU A 117 27.25 -1.54 -16.58
C LEU A 117 26.06 -0.63 -16.25
N LEU A 118 24.98 -0.64 -17.04
CA LEU A 118 23.77 0.12 -16.75
C LEU A 118 23.08 -0.32 -15.46
N LEU A 119 23.31 -1.56 -14.98
CA LEU A 119 22.65 -2.06 -13.79
C LEU A 119 23.08 -1.28 -12.54
N GLU A 120 24.38 -1.28 -12.22
CA GLU A 120 24.93 -0.77 -10.95
C GLU A 120 26.12 0.18 -11.12
N GLY A 121 26.47 0.60 -12.35
CA GLY A 121 27.57 1.55 -12.60
C GLY A 121 28.94 1.04 -12.13
N ASP A 122 29.73 1.93 -11.51
CA ASP A 122 31.10 1.65 -11.04
C ASP A 122 31.18 1.19 -9.57
N VAL A 123 30.05 0.78 -8.97
CA VAL A 123 30.07 0.28 -7.58
C VAL A 123 30.90 -1.03 -7.52
N PRO A 124 31.87 -1.14 -6.58
CA PRO A 124 32.74 -2.29 -6.47
C PRO A 124 32.04 -3.47 -5.77
N MET A 125 31.09 -4.07 -6.47
CA MET A 125 30.35 -5.26 -6.05
C MET A 125 30.58 -6.40 -7.05
N GLU A 126 30.44 -7.61 -6.55
CA GLU A 126 30.43 -8.87 -7.31
C GLU A 126 29.28 -8.89 -8.35
N ARG A 127 29.53 -9.45 -9.54
CA ARG A 127 28.61 -9.41 -10.70
C ARG A 127 28.30 -10.76 -11.36
N THR A 128 28.73 -11.88 -10.79
CA THR A 128 28.49 -13.24 -11.33
C THR A 128 27.00 -13.49 -11.53
N GLN A 129 26.16 -13.03 -10.60
CA GLN A 129 24.71 -13.15 -10.76
C GLN A 129 24.20 -12.40 -12.00
N GLN A 130 24.78 -11.24 -12.34
CA GLN A 130 24.38 -10.45 -13.51
C GLN A 130 24.66 -11.19 -14.82
N SER A 131 25.78 -11.92 -14.91
CA SER A 131 26.12 -12.73 -16.07
C SER A 131 25.24 -13.98 -16.26
N GLU A 132 24.46 -14.35 -15.23
CA GLU A 132 23.54 -15.48 -15.27
C GLU A 132 22.07 -15.06 -15.38
N VAL A 133 21.76 -13.76 -15.51
CA VAL A 133 20.37 -13.28 -15.64
C VAL A 133 19.81 -13.57 -17.02
N PHE A 134 20.55 -13.16 -18.06
CA PHE A 134 20.13 -13.25 -19.45
C PHE A 134 20.89 -14.36 -20.17
N ALA A 135 20.28 -14.87 -21.23
CA ALA A 135 20.80 -15.98 -22.02
C ALA A 135 21.13 -17.21 -21.16
N ALA A 136 20.40 -17.42 -20.06
CA ALA A 136 20.68 -18.46 -19.09
C ALA A 136 19.44 -19.30 -18.78
N SER A 137 19.61 -20.62 -18.66
CA SER A 137 18.52 -21.56 -18.37
C SER A 137 18.95 -22.59 -17.33
N ARG A 138 18.06 -22.97 -16.43
CA ARG A 138 18.21 -24.09 -15.50
C ARG A 138 17.83 -25.39 -16.21
N ILE A 139 18.84 -26.14 -16.63
CA ILE A 139 18.68 -27.40 -17.34
C ILE A 139 18.43 -28.55 -16.33
N PRO A 140 17.33 -29.31 -16.48
CA PRO A 140 17.00 -30.40 -15.57
C PRO A 140 17.98 -31.58 -15.74
N GLY A 141 18.42 -32.16 -14.62
CA GLY A 141 19.36 -33.29 -14.61
C GLY A 141 18.93 -34.43 -13.69
N ARG A 142 19.29 -35.67 -14.06
CA ARG A 142 18.97 -36.88 -13.28
C ARG A 142 19.49 -36.82 -11.85
N THR A 143 20.72 -36.37 -11.66
CA THR A 143 21.31 -36.23 -10.32
C THR A 143 21.16 -34.81 -9.81
N GLN A 144 21.45 -33.82 -10.64
CA GLN A 144 21.43 -32.41 -10.27
C GLN A 144 21.20 -31.56 -11.52
N ASP A 145 20.45 -30.47 -11.37
CA ASP A 145 20.27 -29.47 -12.42
C ASP A 145 21.53 -28.61 -12.58
N GLN A 146 21.58 -27.85 -13.67
CA GLN A 146 22.69 -26.94 -13.98
C GLN A 146 22.17 -25.63 -14.58
N ILE A 147 22.77 -24.51 -14.19
CA ILE A 147 22.60 -23.25 -14.93
C ILE A 147 23.53 -23.28 -16.13
N MET A 148 22.94 -23.17 -17.33
CA MET A 148 23.67 -23.06 -18.59
C MET A 148 23.49 -21.66 -19.17
N VAL A 149 24.60 -21.02 -19.55
CA VAL A 149 24.63 -19.69 -20.17
C VAL A 149 25.02 -19.82 -21.65
N TYR A 150 24.32 -19.08 -22.51
CA TYR A 150 24.41 -19.14 -23.97
C TYR A 150 24.76 -17.76 -24.54
N PRO A 151 26.02 -17.30 -24.39
CA PRO A 151 26.41 -15.92 -24.68
C PRO A 151 26.21 -15.50 -26.15
N ASP A 152 26.15 -16.47 -27.06
CA ASP A 152 25.98 -16.26 -28.50
C ASP A 152 24.53 -16.09 -28.95
N SER A 153 23.57 -16.19 -28.03
CA SER A 153 22.14 -16.04 -28.32
C SER A 153 21.78 -14.64 -28.80
N LEU A 154 20.92 -14.56 -29.82
CA LEU A 154 20.43 -13.30 -30.40
C LEU A 154 18.91 -13.09 -30.24
N HIS A 155 18.19 -14.13 -29.85
CA HIS A 155 16.73 -14.16 -29.86
C HIS A 155 16.12 -14.29 -28.47
N ALA A 156 14.90 -13.79 -28.32
CA ALA A 156 13.98 -14.13 -27.25
C ALA A 156 12.98 -15.17 -27.74
N ILE A 157 12.37 -15.91 -26.82
CA ILE A 157 11.21 -16.76 -27.13
C ILE A 157 9.94 -16.02 -26.78
N ILE A 158 8.99 -15.97 -27.70
CA ILE A 158 7.67 -15.40 -27.48
C ILE A 158 6.68 -16.56 -27.32
N THR A 159 5.94 -16.59 -26.23
CA THR A 159 4.83 -17.52 -25.99
C THR A 159 3.53 -16.74 -25.98
N CYS A 160 2.59 -17.14 -26.84
CA CYS A 160 1.28 -16.52 -26.97
C CYS A 160 0.26 -17.56 -27.46
N VAL A 161 -1.02 -17.17 -27.60
CA VAL A 161 -2.06 -18.06 -28.13
C VAL A 161 -1.76 -18.62 -29.54
N GLY A 162 -0.95 -17.89 -30.33
CA GLY A 162 -0.51 -18.31 -31.67
C GLY A 162 0.57 -19.39 -31.67
N GLY A 163 1.28 -19.61 -30.55
CA GLY A 163 2.34 -20.61 -30.45
C GLY A 163 3.58 -20.16 -29.69
N VAL A 164 4.72 -20.75 -30.06
CA VAL A 164 6.06 -20.43 -29.54
C VAL A 164 6.92 -19.92 -30.68
N PHE A 165 7.54 -18.75 -30.57
CA PHE A 165 8.27 -18.12 -31.68
C PHE A 165 9.64 -17.59 -31.24
N PRO A 166 10.73 -17.86 -31.96
CA PRO A 166 11.98 -17.16 -31.77
C PRO A 166 11.91 -15.80 -32.46
N VAL A 167 12.20 -14.72 -31.72
CA VAL A 167 12.25 -13.35 -32.22
C VAL A 167 13.61 -12.77 -31.94
N ASP A 168 14.30 -12.29 -32.96
CA ASP A 168 15.59 -11.65 -32.75
C ASP A 168 15.40 -10.32 -32.03
N ILE A 169 16.08 -10.16 -30.90
CA ILE A 169 16.11 -8.92 -30.10
C ILE A 169 17.50 -8.30 -30.05
N LEU A 170 18.51 -9.04 -30.51
CA LEU A 170 19.90 -8.61 -30.60
C LEU A 170 20.40 -8.85 -32.02
N TRP A 171 21.49 -8.16 -32.37
CA TRP A 171 22.20 -8.37 -33.61
C TRP A 171 23.67 -7.99 -33.45
N ARG A 172 24.48 -8.46 -34.41
CA ARG A 172 25.87 -8.05 -34.54
C ARG A 172 26.01 -7.22 -35.83
N PRO A 173 26.35 -5.92 -35.75
CA PRO A 173 26.46 -5.08 -36.93
C PRO A 173 27.53 -5.52 -37.95
N SER A 174 28.50 -6.29 -37.48
CA SER A 174 29.54 -6.92 -38.31
C SER A 174 29.93 -8.27 -37.71
N THR A 175 30.48 -9.17 -38.52
CA THR A 175 31.02 -10.46 -38.07
C THR A 175 32.12 -10.22 -37.03
N GLY A 176 31.91 -10.69 -35.80
CA GLY A 176 32.82 -10.45 -34.66
C GLY A 176 32.66 -9.08 -33.96
N GLY A 177 31.71 -8.25 -34.40
CA GLY A 177 31.39 -6.97 -33.74
C GLY A 177 30.67 -7.11 -32.40
N PRO A 178 30.56 -6.01 -31.62
CA PRO A 178 29.88 -6.02 -30.33
C PRO A 178 28.40 -6.36 -30.51
N LEU A 179 27.87 -7.08 -29.53
CA LEU A 179 26.46 -7.40 -29.46
C LEU A 179 25.67 -6.11 -29.21
N THR A 180 24.62 -5.86 -30.00
CA THR A 180 23.80 -4.65 -29.91
C THR A 180 22.31 -5.02 -29.87
N ALA A 181 21.53 -4.29 -29.09
CA ALA A 181 20.07 -4.41 -29.12
C ALA A 181 19.52 -4.02 -30.50
N ARG A 182 18.56 -4.79 -31.01
CA ARG A 182 17.83 -4.39 -32.22
C ARG A 182 16.99 -3.15 -31.95
N PRO A 183 16.76 -2.27 -32.95
CA PRO A 183 15.85 -1.15 -32.81
C PRO A 183 14.47 -1.60 -32.29
N VAL A 184 13.86 -0.81 -31.39
CA VAL A 184 12.56 -1.15 -30.79
C VAL A 184 11.46 -1.36 -31.84
N ILE A 185 11.51 -0.62 -32.96
CA ILE A 185 10.57 -0.75 -34.07
C ILE A 185 10.70 -2.11 -34.78
N ASP A 186 11.91 -2.66 -34.90
CA ASP A 186 12.13 -3.97 -35.52
C ASP A 186 11.64 -5.10 -34.62
N ILE A 187 11.79 -4.93 -33.30
CA ILE A 187 11.20 -5.84 -32.31
C ILE A 187 9.67 -5.77 -32.37
N TYR A 188 9.10 -4.57 -32.39
CA TYR A 188 7.65 -4.38 -32.52
C TYR A 188 7.08 -5.04 -33.78
N ASN A 189 7.71 -4.83 -34.94
CA ASN A 189 7.25 -5.42 -36.20
C ASN A 189 7.29 -6.95 -36.18
N GLN A 190 8.32 -7.57 -35.60
CA GLN A 190 8.36 -9.02 -35.41
C GLN A 190 7.28 -9.50 -34.44
N LEU A 191 7.01 -8.78 -33.35
CA LEU A 191 5.92 -9.12 -32.44
C LEU A 191 4.54 -8.99 -33.10
N ALA A 192 4.33 -7.98 -33.94
CA ALA A 192 3.09 -7.83 -34.70
C ALA A 192 2.88 -9.01 -35.65
N GLN A 193 3.92 -9.46 -36.36
CA GLN A 193 3.87 -10.66 -37.18
C GLN A 193 3.52 -11.91 -36.37
N VAL A 194 4.09 -12.07 -35.17
CA VAL A 194 3.74 -13.19 -34.27
C VAL A 194 2.28 -13.14 -33.84
N MET A 195 1.72 -11.95 -33.58
CA MET A 195 0.31 -11.79 -33.17
C MET A 195 -0.68 -11.91 -34.33
N ASP A 196 -0.23 -11.79 -35.58
CA ASP A 196 -1.04 -12.00 -36.79
C ASP A 196 -1.19 -13.51 -37.14
N GLU A 197 -0.36 -14.39 -36.56
CA GLU A 197 -0.45 -15.83 -36.75
C GLU A 197 -1.74 -16.41 -36.13
N PRO A 198 -2.37 -17.42 -36.76
CA PRO A 198 -3.56 -18.06 -36.23
C PRO A 198 -3.27 -18.78 -34.91
N SER A 199 -4.32 -19.01 -34.11
CA SER A 199 -4.19 -19.78 -32.86
C SER A 199 -3.50 -21.13 -33.08
N ALA A 200 -2.63 -21.49 -32.14
CA ALA A 200 -1.81 -22.70 -32.23
C ALA A 200 -2.66 -23.97 -32.38
N GLY A 201 -2.19 -24.87 -33.24
CA GLY A 201 -2.66 -26.26 -33.29
C GLY A 201 -1.94 -27.13 -32.25
N LYS A 202 -2.27 -28.43 -32.23
CA LYS A 202 -1.72 -29.38 -31.24
C LYS A 202 -0.19 -29.52 -31.25
N GLN A 203 0.47 -29.23 -32.37
CA GLN A 203 1.91 -29.41 -32.53
C GLN A 203 2.72 -28.17 -32.12
N ASN A 204 2.11 -26.99 -32.09
CA ASN A 204 2.77 -25.72 -31.76
C ASN A 204 2.12 -25.03 -30.54
N ASP A 205 1.25 -25.73 -29.82
CA ASP A 205 0.64 -25.25 -28.57
C ASP A 205 1.73 -24.97 -27.52
N PRO A 206 1.86 -23.73 -27.03
CA PRO A 206 2.89 -23.36 -26.04
C PRO A 206 2.76 -24.16 -24.74
N SER A 207 1.54 -24.57 -24.37
CA SER A 207 1.30 -25.34 -23.14
C SER A 207 1.94 -26.73 -23.20
N ALA A 208 2.19 -27.26 -24.39
CA ALA A 208 2.80 -28.59 -24.57
C ALA A 208 4.20 -28.66 -23.96
N ILE A 209 5.00 -27.59 -24.08
CA ILE A 209 6.37 -27.52 -23.52
C ILE A 209 6.41 -26.77 -22.19
N CYS A 210 5.61 -25.71 -22.03
CA CYS A 210 5.58 -24.92 -20.80
C CYS A 210 5.15 -25.76 -19.59
N ASN A 211 4.12 -26.61 -19.75
CA ASN A 211 3.68 -27.52 -18.68
C ASN A 211 4.74 -28.55 -18.30
N LEU A 212 5.59 -28.98 -19.24
CA LEU A 212 6.66 -29.93 -18.93
C LEU A 212 7.75 -29.29 -18.07
N SER A 213 8.09 -28.02 -18.32
CA SER A 213 9.03 -27.26 -17.49
C SER A 213 8.53 -27.01 -16.05
N ALA A 214 7.22 -27.13 -15.84
CA ALA A 214 6.56 -27.01 -14.55
C ALA A 214 6.42 -28.34 -13.77
N LEU A 215 6.90 -29.46 -14.33
CA LEU A 215 6.90 -30.75 -13.63
C LEU A 215 7.99 -30.81 -12.55
N ASP A 216 7.90 -31.85 -11.70
CA ASP A 216 9.00 -32.31 -10.87
C ASP A 216 10.29 -32.46 -11.70
N ARG A 217 11.42 -32.01 -11.15
CA ARG A 217 12.67 -31.83 -11.91
C ARG A 217 13.19 -33.15 -12.48
N LYS A 218 13.01 -34.26 -11.78
CA LYS A 218 13.47 -35.59 -12.25
C LYS A 218 12.58 -36.16 -13.32
N THR A 219 11.28 -35.90 -13.21
CA THR A 219 10.31 -36.22 -14.25
C THR A 219 10.62 -35.43 -15.52
N TRP A 220 10.84 -34.13 -15.40
CA TRP A 220 11.18 -33.28 -16.52
C TRP A 220 12.52 -33.66 -17.15
N ALA A 221 13.56 -33.92 -16.34
CA ALA A 221 14.86 -34.42 -16.83
C ALA A 221 14.70 -35.67 -17.70
N GLY A 222 13.85 -36.61 -17.28
CA GLY A 222 13.63 -37.85 -18.03
C GLY A 222 12.83 -37.69 -19.31
N ILE A 223 11.93 -36.71 -19.40
CA ILE A 223 11.20 -36.39 -20.64
C ILE A 223 12.13 -35.63 -21.59
N ARG A 224 12.89 -34.66 -21.08
CA ARG A 224 13.91 -33.92 -21.83
C ARG A 224 14.92 -34.87 -22.50
N GLU A 225 15.45 -35.85 -21.76
CA GLU A 225 16.33 -36.87 -22.34
C GLU A 225 15.68 -37.67 -23.48
N GLN A 226 14.39 -37.98 -23.39
CA GLN A 226 13.67 -38.65 -24.47
C GLN A 226 13.48 -37.74 -25.69
N ILE A 227 13.21 -36.45 -25.48
CA ILE A 227 13.11 -35.46 -26.57
C ILE A 227 14.46 -35.38 -27.30
N LEU A 228 15.54 -35.17 -26.56
CA LEU A 228 16.90 -35.08 -27.13
C LEU A 228 17.34 -36.39 -27.78
N GLY A 229 17.00 -37.54 -27.20
CA GLY A 229 17.34 -38.85 -27.72
C GLY A 229 16.58 -39.23 -29.00
N LYS A 230 15.32 -38.77 -29.17
CA LYS A 230 14.57 -38.93 -30.43
C LYS A 230 15.08 -38.01 -31.53
N GLY A 231 15.61 -36.83 -31.17
CA GLY A 231 16.07 -35.83 -32.12
C GLY A 231 14.94 -35.22 -32.95
N GLY A 232 15.29 -34.55 -34.05
CA GLY A 232 14.35 -33.88 -34.94
C GLY A 232 13.79 -32.57 -34.37
N GLU A 233 12.65 -32.15 -34.91
CA GLU A 233 12.09 -30.80 -34.72
C GLU A 233 11.80 -30.44 -33.25
N ALA A 234 11.36 -31.40 -32.43
CA ALA A 234 11.13 -31.16 -31.00
C ALA A 234 12.44 -30.89 -30.22
N ALA A 235 13.54 -31.57 -30.59
CA ALA A 235 14.84 -31.38 -29.97
C ALA A 235 15.48 -30.05 -30.42
N GLU A 236 15.34 -29.70 -31.69
CA GLU A 236 15.80 -28.41 -32.24
C GLU A 236 15.04 -27.24 -31.61
N SER A 237 13.70 -27.34 -31.52
CA SER A 237 12.84 -26.34 -30.89
C SER A 237 13.16 -26.18 -29.40
N LEU A 238 13.38 -27.27 -28.67
CA LEU A 238 13.81 -27.21 -27.27
C LEU A 238 15.18 -26.54 -27.13
N GLY A 239 16.13 -26.86 -28.02
CA GLY A 239 17.44 -26.21 -28.04
C GLY A 239 17.34 -24.69 -28.24
N LEU A 240 16.47 -24.24 -29.15
CA LEU A 240 16.19 -22.81 -29.36
C LEU A 240 15.57 -22.14 -28.14
N MET A 241 14.71 -22.83 -27.39
CA MET A 241 14.15 -22.31 -26.14
C MET A 241 15.21 -22.20 -25.04
N GLU A 242 16.03 -23.24 -24.87
CA GLU A 242 17.07 -23.27 -23.85
C GLU A 242 18.11 -22.17 -24.05
N CYS A 243 18.51 -21.90 -25.30
CA CYS A 243 19.55 -20.93 -25.60
C CYS A 243 19.06 -19.48 -25.70
N ALA A 244 17.76 -19.21 -25.71
CA ALA A 244 17.22 -17.86 -25.86
C ALA A 244 17.69 -16.88 -24.76
N VAL A 245 17.69 -15.57 -25.03
CA VAL A 245 18.07 -14.54 -24.06
C VAL A 245 17.11 -14.51 -22.88
N LEU A 246 15.81 -14.52 -23.15
CA LEU A 246 14.71 -14.56 -22.19
C LEU A 246 13.43 -15.02 -22.89
N THR A 247 12.38 -15.28 -22.11
CA THR A 247 11.04 -15.58 -22.64
C THR A 247 10.09 -14.40 -22.43
N LEU A 248 9.35 -13.97 -23.44
CA LEU A 248 8.21 -13.04 -23.33
C LEU A 248 6.90 -13.83 -23.45
N CYS A 249 6.05 -13.73 -22.44
CA CYS A 249 4.71 -14.30 -22.40
C CYS A 249 3.68 -13.20 -22.69
N LEU A 250 2.94 -13.32 -23.79
CA LEU A 250 1.85 -12.42 -24.17
C LEU A 250 0.51 -13.07 -23.81
N GLU A 251 -0.14 -12.52 -22.78
CA GLU A 251 -1.42 -13.00 -22.28
C GLU A 251 -2.61 -12.40 -23.03
N ASP A 252 -3.60 -13.22 -23.35
CA ASP A 252 -4.84 -12.75 -23.99
C ASP A 252 -5.87 -12.18 -22.99
N GLN A 253 -5.60 -12.31 -21.70
CA GLN A 253 -6.43 -11.78 -20.62
C GLN A 253 -5.84 -10.50 -20.02
N ASN A 254 -6.72 -9.66 -19.48
CA ASN A 254 -6.32 -8.50 -18.68
C ASN A 254 -5.78 -8.97 -17.32
N ALA A 255 -4.98 -8.13 -16.67
CA ALA A 255 -4.53 -8.39 -15.33
C ALA A 255 -5.69 -8.25 -14.32
N PRO A 256 -5.69 -9.03 -13.23
CA PRO A 256 -6.54 -8.76 -12.07
C PRO A 256 -6.29 -7.37 -11.49
N SER A 257 -7.23 -6.84 -10.70
CA SER A 257 -7.07 -5.54 -10.04
C SER A 257 -6.19 -5.58 -8.79
N ASP A 258 -6.09 -6.74 -8.14
CA ASP A 258 -5.31 -6.93 -6.91
C ASP A 258 -3.87 -7.38 -7.19
N VAL A 259 -2.89 -6.76 -6.52
CA VAL A 259 -1.46 -7.01 -6.76
C VAL A 259 -1.04 -8.43 -6.39
N ALA A 260 -1.62 -9.04 -5.35
CA ALA A 260 -1.33 -10.43 -4.99
C ALA A 260 -1.82 -11.38 -6.08
N ASP A 261 -3.00 -11.11 -6.65
CA ASP A 261 -3.52 -11.91 -7.76
C ASP A 261 -2.66 -11.76 -9.02
N ILE A 262 -2.18 -10.55 -9.33
CA ILE A 262 -1.22 -10.33 -10.42
C ILE A 262 0.07 -11.13 -10.16
N LEU A 263 0.65 -11.06 -8.95
CA LEU A 263 1.86 -11.80 -8.59
C LEU A 263 1.69 -13.31 -8.72
N ASN A 264 0.55 -13.85 -8.26
CA ASN A 264 0.24 -15.27 -8.40
C ASN A 264 0.08 -15.67 -9.88
N LEU A 265 -0.56 -14.84 -10.69
CA LEU A 265 -0.77 -15.08 -12.11
C LEU A 265 0.52 -14.96 -12.93
N VAL A 266 1.42 -14.04 -12.58
CA VAL A 266 2.79 -13.96 -13.12
C VAL A 266 3.57 -15.21 -12.74
N ARG A 267 3.47 -15.67 -11.48
CA ARG A 267 4.21 -16.82 -10.97
C ARG A 267 3.78 -18.15 -11.56
N LEU A 268 2.49 -18.45 -11.54
CA LEU A 268 1.97 -19.79 -11.86
C LEU A 268 1.53 -19.91 -13.32
N GLY A 269 1.20 -18.77 -13.93
CA GLY A 269 0.33 -18.78 -15.10
C GLY A 269 -1.04 -19.36 -14.78
N GLY A 270 -2.00 -19.13 -15.68
CA GLY A 270 -3.23 -19.89 -15.65
C GLY A 270 -4.32 -19.46 -14.65
N GLY A 271 -5.44 -20.14 -14.88
CA GLY A 271 -6.84 -19.90 -14.53
C GLY A 271 -7.61 -20.92 -15.41
N ASP A 272 -8.55 -20.48 -16.23
CA ASP A 272 -9.09 -21.30 -17.35
C ASP A 272 -8.17 -21.27 -18.62
N SER A 273 -7.04 -20.56 -18.57
CA SER A 273 -6.14 -20.28 -19.71
C SER A 273 -4.86 -21.13 -19.72
N PRO A 274 -4.25 -21.40 -20.89
CA PRO A 274 -3.03 -22.21 -21.03
C PRO A 274 -1.80 -21.56 -20.36
N CYS A 275 -0.92 -22.39 -19.78
CA CYS A 275 0.35 -21.92 -19.20
C CYS A 275 1.35 -21.53 -20.31
N LEU A 276 1.79 -20.27 -20.31
CA LEU A 276 2.77 -19.74 -21.28
C LEU A 276 4.20 -19.62 -20.72
N ARG A 277 4.47 -20.09 -19.50
CA ARG A 277 5.74 -19.84 -18.78
C ARG A 277 6.69 -20.98 -19.05
N TYR A 278 7.91 -20.65 -19.47
CA TYR A 278 8.98 -21.64 -19.56
C TYR A 278 9.90 -21.50 -18.34
N TYR A 279 9.63 -22.30 -17.31
CA TYR A 279 10.20 -22.12 -15.97
C TYR A 279 11.70 -22.41 -15.89
N ASP A 280 12.26 -23.15 -16.85
CA ASP A 280 13.71 -23.33 -16.95
C ASP A 280 14.42 -22.03 -17.34
N LYS A 281 13.75 -21.10 -18.03
CA LYS A 281 14.35 -19.82 -18.41
C LYS A 281 14.53 -18.95 -17.16
N VAL A 282 15.74 -18.42 -16.96
CA VAL A 282 16.03 -17.57 -15.78
C VAL A 282 15.14 -16.33 -15.73
N VAL A 283 14.73 -15.77 -16.87
CA VAL A 283 13.82 -14.62 -16.94
C VAL A 283 12.66 -14.93 -17.88
N ASN A 284 11.44 -14.87 -17.34
CA ASN A 284 10.21 -14.75 -18.11
C ASN A 284 9.64 -13.33 -17.89
N LEU A 285 9.43 -12.58 -18.96
CA LEU A 285 8.71 -11.32 -18.99
C LEU A 285 7.24 -11.62 -19.32
N VAL A 286 6.28 -11.12 -18.55
CA VAL A 286 4.85 -11.37 -18.75
C VAL A 286 4.15 -10.05 -19.02
N VAL A 287 3.37 -9.96 -20.10
CA VAL A 287 2.60 -8.76 -20.46
C VAL A 287 1.14 -9.12 -20.73
N PHE A 288 0.25 -8.56 -19.92
CA PHE A 288 -1.20 -8.71 -20.02
C PHE A 288 -1.80 -7.86 -21.13
N LYS A 289 -3.01 -8.22 -21.56
CA LYS A 289 -3.71 -7.56 -22.68
C LYS A 289 -3.97 -6.06 -22.43
N ASP A 290 -4.13 -5.66 -21.17
CA ASP A 290 -4.29 -4.27 -20.75
C ASP A 290 -2.96 -3.50 -20.63
N GLY A 291 -1.82 -4.14 -20.89
CA GLY A 291 -0.48 -3.56 -20.78
C GLY A 291 0.13 -3.66 -19.37
N THR A 292 -0.57 -4.23 -18.39
CA THR A 292 0.03 -4.60 -17.11
C THR A 292 1.14 -5.61 -17.35
N ALA A 293 2.25 -5.52 -16.61
CA ALA A 293 3.40 -6.39 -16.84
C ALA A 293 4.04 -6.87 -15.53
N GLY A 294 4.72 -8.00 -15.61
CA GLY A 294 5.52 -8.56 -14.53
C GLY A 294 6.73 -9.32 -15.07
N MET A 295 7.63 -9.69 -14.16
CA MET A 295 8.79 -10.51 -14.45
C MET A 295 8.83 -11.69 -13.47
N LEU A 296 9.29 -12.84 -13.95
CA LEU A 296 9.45 -14.06 -13.18
C LEU A 296 10.89 -14.52 -13.31
N TYR A 297 11.55 -14.73 -12.17
CA TYR A 297 12.95 -15.10 -12.08
C TYR A 297 13.15 -16.50 -11.52
N GLU A 298 14.20 -17.20 -11.96
CA GLU A 298 14.61 -18.49 -11.39
C GLU A 298 15.69 -18.29 -10.31
N HIS A 299 15.39 -18.65 -9.05
CA HIS A 299 16.22 -18.27 -7.90
C HIS A 299 17.60 -18.95 -7.85
N SER A 300 17.81 -20.08 -8.53
CA SER A 300 19.13 -20.74 -8.53
C SER A 300 20.19 -19.91 -9.27
N ALA A 301 19.80 -19.09 -10.25
CA ALA A 301 20.68 -18.16 -10.94
C ALA A 301 20.96 -16.86 -10.14
N LEU A 302 19.92 -16.26 -9.52
CA LEU A 302 20.04 -14.96 -8.85
C LEU A 302 19.20 -14.82 -7.58
N ASP A 303 19.62 -13.90 -6.71
CA ASP A 303 18.91 -13.50 -5.49
C ASP A 303 17.89 -12.38 -5.77
N GLY A 304 16.89 -12.25 -4.89
CA GLY A 304 15.83 -11.25 -5.02
C GLY A 304 16.34 -9.80 -5.13
N MET A 305 17.46 -9.45 -4.49
CA MET A 305 18.08 -8.13 -4.65
C MET A 305 18.45 -7.84 -6.10
N VAL A 306 19.13 -8.78 -6.77
CA VAL A 306 19.55 -8.61 -8.18
C VAL A 306 18.32 -8.61 -9.09
N ALA A 307 17.32 -9.44 -8.82
CA ALA A 307 16.06 -9.47 -9.56
C ALA A 307 15.33 -8.11 -9.52
N VAL A 308 15.27 -7.46 -8.35
CA VAL A 308 14.67 -6.13 -8.21
C VAL A 308 15.46 -5.07 -8.96
N LEU A 309 16.80 -5.08 -8.86
CA LEU A 309 17.66 -4.15 -9.61
C LEU A 309 17.47 -4.28 -11.12
N VAL A 310 17.42 -5.52 -11.64
CA VAL A 310 17.17 -5.79 -13.06
C VAL A 310 15.78 -5.28 -13.45
N THR A 311 14.75 -5.59 -12.67
CA THR A 311 13.37 -5.15 -12.93
C THR A 311 13.27 -3.62 -12.99
N GLU A 312 13.86 -2.93 -12.02
CA GLU A 312 13.86 -1.47 -11.97
C GLU A 312 14.58 -0.86 -13.18
N ARG A 313 15.72 -1.45 -13.59
CA ARG A 313 16.46 -0.96 -14.75
C ARG A 313 15.78 -1.25 -16.07
N VAL A 314 15.20 -2.43 -16.25
CA VAL A 314 14.40 -2.77 -17.44
C VAL A 314 13.21 -1.82 -17.55
N TYR A 315 12.48 -1.58 -16.45
CA TYR A 315 11.39 -0.60 -16.41
C TYR A 315 11.89 0.78 -16.84
N ASN A 316 12.88 1.34 -16.16
CA ASN A 316 13.36 2.69 -16.42
C ASN A 316 13.91 2.86 -17.85
N LEU A 317 14.62 1.87 -18.38
CA LEU A 317 15.07 1.88 -19.77
C LEU A 317 13.88 1.82 -20.72
N SER A 318 12.88 0.98 -20.47
CA SER A 318 11.71 0.86 -21.35
C SER A 318 10.94 2.18 -21.51
N GLU A 319 10.90 3.02 -20.46
CA GLU A 319 10.28 4.35 -20.52
C GLU A 319 11.06 5.35 -21.41
N THR A 320 12.28 5.02 -21.83
CA THR A 320 13.09 5.82 -22.75
C THR A 320 12.98 5.37 -24.22
N ALA A 321 12.23 4.30 -24.50
CA ALA A 321 12.05 3.81 -25.85
C ALA A 321 11.21 4.81 -26.68
N ASP A 322 11.73 5.22 -27.85
CA ASP A 322 11.00 6.11 -28.75
C ASP A 322 10.02 5.34 -29.63
N LEU A 323 8.79 5.20 -29.13
CA LEU A 323 7.69 4.52 -29.83
C LEU A 323 6.92 5.45 -30.78
N LYS A 324 7.28 6.74 -30.92
CA LYS A 324 6.54 7.69 -31.79
C LYS A 324 6.58 7.29 -33.27
N LEU A 325 7.59 6.51 -33.67
CA LEU A 325 7.73 5.93 -35.01
C LEU A 325 6.71 4.80 -35.29
N VAL A 326 6.18 4.15 -34.25
CA VAL A 326 5.14 3.12 -34.36
C VAL A 326 3.76 3.75 -34.65
N GLN A 327 3.48 4.91 -34.06
CA GLN A 327 2.19 5.60 -34.14
C GLN A 327 1.97 6.37 -35.46
N THR A 328 3.04 6.65 -36.22
CA THR A 328 2.97 7.30 -37.55
C THR A 328 2.72 6.34 -38.72
N ALA A 329 2.53 5.04 -38.47
CA ALA A 329 2.18 4.05 -39.49
C ALA A 329 0.76 3.53 -39.25
N PRO A 330 -0.25 4.41 -39.39
CA PRO A 330 -1.24 4.19 -40.44
C PRO A 330 -1.63 5.50 -41.13
N GLU A 331 -1.99 5.43 -42.42
CA GLU A 331 -2.34 6.55 -43.32
C GLU A 331 -1.15 7.25 -44.01
N ASN A 332 -0.49 6.53 -44.92
CA ASN A 332 -0.09 6.99 -46.27
C ASN A 332 1.04 6.12 -46.81
N VAL A 333 0.71 5.14 -47.67
CA VAL A 333 1.71 4.55 -48.57
C VAL A 333 1.14 4.49 -49.98
N ASN A 334 1.20 5.63 -50.66
CA ASN A 334 1.53 5.72 -52.08
C ASN A 334 2.75 6.63 -52.16
N GLY A 335 3.95 6.06 -52.09
CA GLY A 335 5.17 6.84 -52.15
C GLY A 335 6.40 6.02 -51.78
N SER A 336 7.19 5.68 -52.78
CA SER A 336 8.52 5.06 -52.69
C SER A 336 9.39 5.74 -51.60
N VAL A 337 9.71 4.97 -50.56
CA VAL A 337 10.87 5.24 -49.69
C VAL A 337 11.77 4.02 -49.80
N THR A 338 13.02 4.27 -50.18
CA THR A 338 14.06 3.28 -50.44
C THR A 338 14.26 2.34 -49.26
N SER A 339 13.82 1.10 -49.44
CA SER A 339 13.98 -0.04 -48.55
C SER A 339 15.45 -0.47 -48.48
N ASN A 340 16.14 -0.11 -47.40
CA ASN A 340 17.20 -0.95 -46.86
C ASN A 340 16.62 -1.75 -45.68
N HIS A 341 15.59 -2.55 -45.95
CA HIS A 341 15.14 -3.56 -45.01
C HIS A 341 16.20 -4.66 -44.99
N PHE A 342 16.93 -4.78 -43.88
CA PHE A 342 17.54 -6.05 -43.52
C PHE A 342 16.44 -7.11 -43.62
N ASN A 343 16.68 -8.19 -44.37
CA ASN A 343 15.74 -9.30 -44.59
C ASN A 343 15.15 -9.78 -43.25
N SER A 344 14.01 -9.24 -42.83
CA SER A 344 13.28 -9.71 -41.66
C SER A 344 12.48 -10.92 -42.12
N VAL A 345 13.07 -12.10 -41.97
CA VAL A 345 12.34 -13.36 -42.08
C VAL A 345 11.26 -13.34 -41.02
N SER A 346 10.00 -13.57 -41.40
CA SER A 346 8.91 -13.64 -40.42
C SER A 346 9.20 -14.73 -39.38
N PRO A 347 9.00 -14.47 -38.08
CA PRO A 347 9.22 -15.46 -37.03
C PRO A 347 8.40 -16.73 -37.32
N THR A 348 9.07 -17.88 -37.37
CA THR A 348 8.41 -19.17 -37.63
C THR A 348 8.07 -19.86 -36.31
N SER A 349 6.85 -20.37 -36.19
CA SER A 349 6.39 -21.08 -34.99
C SER A 349 7.21 -22.36 -34.77
N LEU A 350 7.71 -22.56 -33.54
CA LEU A 350 8.36 -23.80 -33.11
C LEU A 350 7.32 -24.89 -32.91
N THR A 351 7.68 -26.13 -33.23
CA THR A 351 6.80 -27.28 -33.05
C THR A 351 7.39 -28.33 -32.11
N PHE A 352 6.50 -28.97 -31.37
CA PHE A 352 6.78 -30.00 -30.38
C PHE A 352 5.95 -31.25 -30.72
N PRO A 353 6.37 -32.06 -31.72
CA PRO A 353 5.77 -33.36 -32.00
C PRO A 353 6.09 -34.38 -30.91
N LEU A 354 5.36 -34.30 -29.79
CA LEU A 354 5.58 -35.11 -28.59
C LEU A 354 4.89 -36.49 -28.64
N GLN A 355 4.41 -36.92 -29.81
CA GLN A 355 3.71 -38.20 -29.94
C GLN A 355 4.61 -39.40 -29.58
N GLY A 356 4.06 -40.34 -28.80
CA GLY A 356 4.79 -41.53 -28.34
C GLY A 356 5.87 -41.25 -27.29
N LEU A 357 5.81 -40.11 -26.59
CA LEU A 357 6.55 -39.90 -25.34
C LEU A 357 5.68 -40.29 -24.14
N ASN A 358 6.32 -40.82 -23.09
CA ASN A 358 5.64 -41.14 -21.83
C ASN A 358 5.45 -39.86 -21.01
N ILE A 359 4.48 -39.04 -21.41
CA ILE A 359 4.12 -37.79 -20.72
C ILE A 359 3.02 -38.10 -19.70
N PRO A 360 3.15 -37.65 -18.43
CA PRO A 360 2.09 -37.76 -17.43
C PRO A 360 0.77 -37.18 -17.95
N LYS A 361 -0.36 -37.89 -17.71
CA LYS A 361 -1.67 -37.51 -18.26
C LYS A 361 -2.31 -36.28 -17.60
N SER A 362 -1.84 -35.87 -16.43
CA SER A 362 -2.33 -34.70 -15.70
C SER A 362 -1.28 -33.59 -15.73
N SER A 363 -1.68 -32.39 -16.14
CA SER A 363 -0.96 -31.19 -15.75
C SER A 363 -0.83 -31.18 -14.22
N PRO A 364 0.29 -30.72 -13.66
CA PRO A 364 0.35 -30.54 -12.21
C PRO A 364 -0.80 -29.63 -11.81
N ASP A 365 -1.66 -30.06 -10.87
CA ASP A 365 -2.67 -29.18 -10.28
C ASP A 365 -1.91 -28.23 -9.35
N VAL A 366 -1.28 -27.20 -9.91
CA VAL A 366 -0.53 -26.16 -9.18
C VAL A 366 -1.51 -25.20 -8.49
N LYS A 367 -2.70 -25.68 -8.09
CA LYS A 367 -3.61 -24.92 -7.23
C LYS A 367 -2.87 -24.54 -5.96
N THR A 368 -2.89 -23.24 -5.73
CA THR A 368 -2.19 -22.46 -4.70
C THR A 368 -2.16 -23.12 -3.32
N ALA A 369 -1.21 -24.03 -3.09
CA ALA A 369 -0.88 -24.49 -1.72
C ALA A 369 -0.32 -23.31 -0.88
N HIS A 370 0.36 -22.37 -1.55
CA HIS A 370 0.96 -21.18 -0.96
C HIS A 370 0.75 -19.96 -1.87
N PRO A 371 -0.42 -19.30 -1.85
CA PRO A 371 -0.62 -18.07 -2.61
C PRO A 371 0.29 -16.97 -2.09
N VAL A 372 0.80 -16.14 -2.99
CA VAL A 372 1.39 -14.85 -2.63
C VAL A 372 0.28 -13.98 -2.06
N LEU A 373 0.55 -13.33 -0.93
CA LEU A 373 -0.36 -12.36 -0.29
C LEU A 373 0.37 -11.02 -0.22
N THR A 374 -0.36 -9.94 -0.46
CA THR A 374 0.13 -8.57 -0.26
C THR A 374 -0.61 -7.92 0.89
N PHE A 375 0.06 -7.01 1.58
CA PHE A 375 -0.56 -6.13 2.56
C PHE A 375 0.02 -4.73 2.36
N ASP A 376 -0.84 -3.73 2.36
CA ASP A 376 -0.41 -2.34 2.30
C ASP A 376 -0.02 -1.86 3.68
N LEU A 377 1.12 -1.18 3.77
CA LEU A 377 1.59 -0.55 4.99
C LEU A 377 1.48 0.97 4.82
N PRO A 378 0.33 1.58 5.16
CA PRO A 378 0.17 3.03 5.07
C PRO A 378 1.16 3.70 6.03
N SER A 379 1.85 4.73 5.54
CA SER A 379 2.83 5.49 6.31
C SER A 379 2.68 6.97 6.01
N TYR A 380 3.01 7.83 6.99
CA TYR A 380 3.09 9.27 6.73
C TYR A 380 4.09 9.56 5.60
N PRO A 381 3.87 10.64 4.82
CA PRO A 381 4.89 11.17 3.95
C PRO A 381 6.19 11.31 4.74
N ASP A 382 7.29 10.81 4.18
CA ASP A 382 8.65 10.89 4.73
C ASP A 382 9.04 9.96 5.88
N VAL A 383 8.15 9.12 6.44
CA VAL A 383 8.56 8.18 7.51
C VAL A 383 9.62 7.21 7.00
N PHE A 384 9.39 6.59 5.84
CA PHE A 384 10.36 5.66 5.27
C PHE A 384 11.61 6.36 4.74
N SER A 385 11.52 7.61 4.25
CA SER A 385 12.71 8.37 3.85
C SER A 385 13.57 8.73 5.06
N THR A 386 12.95 9.14 6.17
CA THR A 386 13.60 9.45 7.44
C THR A 386 14.26 8.21 8.05
N ILE A 387 13.53 7.09 8.09
CA ILE A 387 14.05 5.82 8.62
C ILE A 387 15.19 5.29 7.75
N ARG A 388 15.07 5.36 6.41
CA ARG A 388 16.15 4.99 5.48
C ARG A 388 17.36 5.92 5.56
N GLY A 389 17.17 7.16 5.99
CA GLY A 389 18.26 8.12 6.26
C GLY A 389 19.18 7.70 7.41
N HIS A 390 18.73 6.78 8.28
CA HIS A 390 19.52 6.23 9.38
C HIS A 390 19.98 4.81 9.06
N ARG A 391 21.30 4.61 9.02
CA ARG A 391 21.91 3.33 8.63
C ARG A 391 21.40 2.17 9.51
N GLY A 392 20.82 1.15 8.87
CA GLY A 392 20.34 -0.07 9.51
C GLY A 392 19.04 0.06 10.31
N LEU A 393 18.48 1.27 10.45
CA LEU A 393 17.25 1.48 11.22
C LEU A 393 16.04 0.90 10.49
N TYR A 394 15.98 1.04 9.16
CA TYR A 394 14.89 0.48 8.35
C TYR A 394 14.78 -1.04 8.49
N ASP A 395 15.89 -1.74 8.31
CA ASP A 395 15.93 -3.20 8.38
C ASP A 395 15.60 -3.69 9.80
N ALA A 396 16.14 -3.02 10.83
CA ALA A 396 15.83 -3.32 12.22
C ALA A 396 14.33 -3.11 12.53
N TRP A 397 13.75 -2.00 12.04
CA TRP A 397 12.35 -1.67 12.23
C TRP A 397 11.42 -2.69 11.56
N ILE A 398 11.69 -3.09 10.31
CA ILE A 398 10.93 -4.12 9.59
C ILE A 398 11.02 -5.46 10.33
N ASN A 399 12.23 -5.91 10.66
CA ASN A 399 12.45 -7.17 11.36
C ASN A 399 11.75 -7.23 12.72
N PHE A 400 11.80 -6.14 13.49
CA PHE A 400 11.12 -6.06 14.78
C PHE A 400 9.60 -6.06 14.62
N SER A 401 9.08 -5.32 13.64
CA SER A 401 7.64 -5.26 13.36
C SER A 401 7.09 -6.63 12.94
N LEU A 402 7.83 -7.39 12.12
CA LEU A 402 7.48 -8.77 11.76
C LEU A 402 7.49 -9.71 12.98
N GLN A 403 8.50 -9.61 13.85
CA GLN A 403 8.56 -10.40 15.08
C GLN A 403 7.42 -10.08 16.05
N LEU A 404 7.09 -8.81 16.21
CA LEU A 404 5.96 -8.38 17.02
C LEU A 404 4.64 -8.91 16.45
N SER A 405 4.47 -8.84 15.14
CA SER A 405 3.28 -9.32 14.42
C SER A 405 3.11 -10.84 14.56
N LEU A 406 4.22 -11.58 14.45
CA LEU A 406 4.25 -13.04 14.67
C LEU A 406 3.81 -13.38 16.10
N ARG A 407 4.32 -12.65 17.09
CA ARG A 407 3.95 -12.84 18.50
C ARG A 407 2.52 -12.46 18.81
N GLN A 408 2.01 -11.37 18.24
CA GLN A 408 0.61 -10.97 18.40
C GLN A 408 -0.35 -11.98 17.77
N THR A 409 0.05 -12.59 16.65
CA THR A 409 -0.76 -13.58 15.93
C THR A 409 -0.75 -14.95 16.61
N LEU A 410 0.42 -15.46 17.00
CA LEU A 410 0.59 -16.83 17.50
C LEU A 410 0.68 -16.94 19.03
N GLY A 411 0.74 -15.81 19.76
CA GLY A 411 0.88 -15.80 21.21
C GLY A 411 2.17 -16.48 21.66
N GLU A 412 2.08 -17.34 22.68
CA GLU A 412 3.22 -18.10 23.20
C GLU A 412 3.80 -19.10 22.17
N SER A 413 3.00 -19.56 21.19
CA SER A 413 3.46 -20.43 20.10
C SER A 413 4.41 -19.72 19.13
N ALA A 414 4.55 -18.39 19.20
CA ALA A 414 5.56 -17.67 18.43
C ALA A 414 6.99 -18.04 18.85
N ALA A 415 7.20 -18.48 20.09
CA ALA A 415 8.53 -18.86 20.60
C ALA A 415 9.13 -20.08 19.89
N SER A 416 8.30 -20.91 19.23
CA SER A 416 8.76 -22.07 18.46
C SER A 416 9.15 -21.73 17.01
N HIS A 417 9.15 -20.46 16.63
CA HIS A 417 9.44 -20.00 15.27
C HIS A 417 10.64 -19.03 15.26
N ILE A 418 11.48 -19.13 14.24
CA ILE A 418 12.60 -18.21 14.02
C ILE A 418 12.36 -17.41 12.75
N LEU A 419 12.54 -16.08 12.82
CA LEU A 419 12.56 -15.23 11.64
C LEU A 419 13.98 -15.16 11.10
N VAL A 420 14.15 -15.55 9.83
CA VAL A 420 15.43 -15.50 9.12
C VAL A 420 15.26 -14.58 7.91
N THR A 421 16.16 -13.61 7.77
CA THR A 421 16.17 -12.68 6.63
C THR A 421 17.47 -12.83 5.83
N PRO A 422 17.43 -12.71 4.49
CA PRO A 422 18.64 -12.81 3.69
C PRO A 422 19.44 -11.50 3.72
N THR A 423 20.76 -11.60 3.90
CA THR A 423 21.70 -10.47 3.77
C THR A 423 22.63 -10.72 2.58
N HIS A 424 22.79 -9.74 1.69
CA HIS A 424 23.65 -9.91 0.52
C HIS A 424 25.14 -9.95 0.89
N MET A 425 25.90 -10.82 0.21
CA MET A 425 27.33 -11.03 0.45
C MET A 425 28.21 -10.63 -0.75
N ARG A 426 27.67 -9.80 -1.66
CA ARG A 426 28.32 -9.33 -2.91
C ARG A 426 29.58 -8.47 -2.72
N HIS A 427 30.01 -8.24 -1.49
CA HIS A 427 31.32 -7.66 -1.18
C HIS A 427 32.44 -8.71 -1.16
N TYR A 428 32.10 -10.00 -1.21
CA TYR A 428 33.03 -11.11 -1.47
C TYR A 428 32.93 -11.60 -2.92
N LYS A 429 33.97 -12.25 -3.43
CA LYS A 429 33.92 -12.93 -4.74
C LYS A 429 32.78 -13.95 -4.77
N HIS A 430 32.04 -14.01 -5.87
CA HIS A 430 30.84 -14.85 -6.07
C HIS A 430 29.77 -14.78 -4.96
N GLY A 431 29.75 -13.74 -4.12
CA GLY A 431 28.83 -13.64 -3.00
C GLY A 431 27.35 -13.62 -3.40
N ARG A 432 26.56 -14.53 -2.82
CA ARG A 432 25.09 -14.57 -2.91
C ARG A 432 24.47 -13.88 -1.69
N CYS A 433 23.83 -14.64 -0.82
CA CYS A 433 23.24 -14.17 0.43
C CYS A 433 23.55 -15.14 1.58
N ASP A 434 23.44 -14.63 2.80
CA ASP A 434 23.60 -15.38 4.04
C ASP A 434 22.39 -15.14 4.94
N PRO A 435 21.99 -16.13 5.77
CA PRO A 435 20.88 -15.99 6.68
C PRO A 435 21.25 -15.07 7.84
N THR A 436 20.37 -14.10 8.12
CA THR A 436 20.40 -13.23 9.29
C THR A 436 19.30 -13.66 10.25
N TYR A 437 19.70 -14.18 11.41
CA TYR A 437 18.79 -14.58 12.48
C TYR A 437 18.38 -13.36 13.30
N SER A 438 17.32 -12.70 12.86
CA SER A 438 16.85 -11.43 13.45
C SER A 438 16.26 -11.60 14.84
N SER A 439 15.83 -12.81 15.22
CA SER A 439 15.33 -13.11 16.57
C SER A 439 16.48 -13.11 17.58
N THR A 440 16.29 -12.42 18.71
CA THR A 440 17.26 -12.32 19.80
C THR A 440 16.58 -12.48 21.16
N MET A 441 17.33 -12.78 22.22
CA MET A 441 16.77 -12.83 23.59
C MET A 441 16.14 -11.49 23.96
N ASN A 442 16.74 -10.41 23.47
CA ASN A 442 16.30 -9.03 23.64
C ASN A 442 14.99 -8.72 22.91
N SER A 443 14.71 -9.33 21.76
CA SER A 443 13.44 -9.14 21.07
C SER A 443 12.31 -9.98 21.69
N GLN A 444 12.61 -11.15 22.28
CA GLN A 444 11.65 -11.99 23.01
C GLN A 444 11.29 -11.49 24.43
N SER A 445 12.14 -10.71 25.10
CA SER A 445 11.90 -10.24 26.49
C SER A 445 10.95 -9.03 26.60
N THR A 446 10.54 -8.44 25.47
CA THR A 446 9.64 -7.28 25.41
C THR A 446 8.25 -7.61 25.97
N ARG A 447 7.93 -7.09 27.17
CA ARG A 447 6.59 -7.15 27.79
C ARG A 447 5.97 -5.75 27.80
N VAL A 448 4.76 -5.61 27.27
CA VAL A 448 3.91 -4.42 27.51
C VAL A 448 3.25 -4.60 28.88
N SER A 449 3.62 -3.77 29.87
CA SER A 449 3.10 -3.83 31.25
C SER A 449 2.32 -2.54 31.55
N SER A 450 0.99 -2.63 31.73
CA SER A 450 0.13 -1.50 32.11
C SER A 450 -0.18 -1.52 33.60
N LYS A 451 0.45 -0.64 34.41
CA LYS A 451 0.03 -0.39 35.81
C LYS A 451 -0.08 1.09 36.19
N THR A 452 0.01 1.99 35.22
CA THR A 452 -0.38 3.40 35.34
C THR A 452 -1.16 3.77 34.06
N LEU A 453 -2.10 4.71 34.14
CA LEU A 453 -2.88 5.19 32.97
C LEU A 453 -2.02 5.92 31.92
N LYS A 454 -0.74 6.12 32.24
CA LYS A 454 0.34 6.49 31.32
C LYS A 454 1.15 5.24 30.99
N VAL A 455 1.55 5.12 29.74
CA VAL A 455 2.31 3.99 29.23
C VAL A 455 3.77 4.20 29.58
N VAL A 456 4.43 3.12 29.97
CA VAL A 456 5.88 3.10 30.17
C VAL A 456 6.47 2.22 29.07
N MET A 457 7.47 2.75 28.39
CA MET A 457 8.27 1.99 27.44
C MET A 457 9.54 1.53 28.13
N VAL A 458 9.83 0.23 28.07
CA VAL A 458 11.01 -0.36 28.68
C VAL A 458 11.89 -0.95 27.58
N SER A 459 13.18 -0.58 27.56
CA SER A 459 14.18 -1.26 26.74
C SER A 459 14.27 -2.71 27.23
N PRO A 460 13.90 -3.67 26.36
CA PRO A 460 13.89 -5.06 26.73
C PRO A 460 15.30 -5.64 26.88
N SER A 461 16.32 -5.00 26.28
CA SER A 461 17.72 -5.41 26.34
C SER A 461 18.42 -4.99 27.64
N TYR A 462 18.07 -3.81 28.17
CA TYR A 462 18.79 -3.22 29.30
C TYR A 462 17.95 -3.13 30.58
N LEU A 463 16.67 -3.50 30.50
CA LEU A 463 15.68 -3.31 31.57
C LEU A 463 15.66 -1.86 32.08
N ARG A 464 15.86 -0.92 31.16
CA ARG A 464 15.83 0.51 31.43
C ARG A 464 14.58 1.11 30.82
N TYR A 465 14.01 2.07 31.49
CA TYR A 465 12.82 2.76 31.04
C TYR A 465 13.21 3.91 30.10
N PHE A 466 12.45 4.04 29.02
CA PHE A 466 12.59 5.12 28.05
C PHE A 466 11.83 6.34 28.55
N GLY A 467 12.53 7.45 28.64
CA GLY A 467 12.01 8.70 29.15
C GLY A 467 12.93 9.86 28.85
N GLY A 468 12.49 11.05 29.23
CA GLY A 468 13.25 12.28 29.08
C GLY A 468 12.40 13.45 28.60
N SER A 469 13.06 14.53 28.22
CA SER A 469 12.38 15.77 27.82
C SER A 469 13.19 16.51 26.75
N ALA A 470 12.51 17.13 25.79
CA ALA A 470 13.14 17.84 24.68
C ALA A 470 14.19 16.94 23.98
N ASP A 471 15.42 17.44 23.82
CA ASP A 471 16.50 16.70 23.15
C ASP A 471 17.20 15.66 24.05
N TYR A 472 16.80 15.57 25.33
CA TYR A 472 17.40 14.69 26.33
C TYR A 472 16.59 13.41 26.52
N LEU A 473 16.20 12.77 25.42
CA LEU A 473 15.57 11.45 25.46
C LEU A 473 16.62 10.38 25.70
N SER A 474 16.33 9.48 26.64
CA SER A 474 17.26 8.42 27.00
C SER A 474 16.51 7.15 27.38
N CYS A 475 17.19 6.01 27.31
CA CYS A 475 16.64 4.74 27.79
C CYS A 475 17.59 4.13 28.82
N PHE A 476 17.85 4.88 29.89
CA PHE A 476 18.80 4.51 30.94
C PHE A 476 18.18 4.49 32.35
N ALA A 477 16.94 4.90 32.55
CA ALA A 477 16.33 4.93 33.87
C ALA A 477 16.10 3.50 34.41
N GLN A 478 16.52 3.21 35.65
CA GLN A 478 16.30 1.88 36.27
C GLN A 478 14.93 1.76 36.95
N VAL A 479 14.31 2.90 37.24
CA VAL A 479 13.00 3.01 37.88
C VAL A 479 12.15 3.98 37.07
N VAL A 480 10.83 3.78 37.07
CA VAL A 480 9.91 4.69 36.40
C VAL A 480 9.77 5.97 37.22
N GLY A 481 10.32 7.07 36.71
CA GLY A 481 10.05 8.43 37.18
C GLY A 481 8.98 9.11 36.33
N GLU A 482 8.74 10.40 36.57
CA GLU A 482 7.77 11.17 35.77
C GLU A 482 8.18 11.29 34.29
N GLN A 483 9.47 11.29 34.01
CA GLN A 483 10.03 11.44 32.66
C GLN A 483 9.83 10.20 31.78
N GLU A 484 9.54 9.04 32.37
CA GLU A 484 9.31 7.76 31.69
C GLU A 484 7.82 7.47 31.44
N LEU A 485 6.93 8.38 31.87
CA LEU A 485 5.49 8.22 31.74
C LEU A 485 4.98 8.93 30.48
N TRP A 486 4.53 8.15 29.51
CA TRP A 486 4.04 8.65 28.23
C TRP A 486 2.51 8.63 28.14
N ALA A 487 1.96 9.65 27.50
CA ALA A 487 0.55 9.69 27.10
C ALA A 487 0.42 9.26 25.64
N VAL A 488 -0.56 8.41 25.33
CA VAL A 488 -0.87 8.00 23.96
C VAL A 488 -2.07 8.79 23.49
N HIS A 489 -1.88 9.58 22.43
CA HIS A 489 -2.95 10.30 21.75
C HIS A 489 -3.18 9.69 20.37
N LEU A 490 -4.44 9.59 19.96
CA LEU A 490 -4.79 9.26 18.59
C LEU A 490 -4.36 10.41 17.66
N ALA A 491 -3.75 10.06 16.54
CA ALA A 491 -3.38 11.04 15.52
C ALA A 491 -4.57 11.46 14.64
N LEU A 492 -5.61 10.62 14.55
CA LEU A 492 -6.86 10.97 13.88
C LEU A 492 -7.57 12.09 14.65
N HIS A 493 -8.22 13.01 13.93
CA HIS A 493 -9.10 14.00 14.54
C HIS A 493 -10.11 13.34 15.49
N PRO A 494 -10.36 13.91 16.70
CA PRO A 494 -11.24 13.31 17.70
C PRO A 494 -12.72 13.26 17.32
N GLN A 495 -13.13 13.95 16.26
CA GLN A 495 -14.51 13.90 15.74
C GLN A 495 -14.57 12.93 14.56
N ALA A 496 -15.25 11.80 14.75
CA ALA A 496 -15.17 10.67 13.85
C ALA A 496 -16.47 9.84 13.84
N SER A 497 -16.55 8.93 12.88
CA SER A 497 -17.58 7.90 12.79
C SER A 497 -17.03 6.59 13.32
N LEU A 498 -17.82 5.89 14.15
CA LEU A 498 -17.38 4.65 14.81
C LEU A 498 -18.07 3.44 14.16
N LEU A 499 -17.31 2.58 13.51
CA LEU A 499 -17.81 1.39 12.80
C LEU A 499 -17.52 0.12 13.61
N SER A 500 -18.53 -0.70 13.92
CA SER A 500 -18.29 -2.01 14.53
C SER A 500 -17.79 -3.02 13.49
N VAL A 501 -16.66 -3.65 13.77
CA VAL A 501 -16.05 -4.68 12.90
C VAL A 501 -16.94 -5.92 12.82
N ALA A 502 -17.57 -6.32 13.92
CA ALA A 502 -18.44 -7.49 13.95
C ALA A 502 -19.76 -7.26 13.22
N ARG A 503 -20.41 -6.11 13.46
CA ARG A 503 -21.73 -5.80 12.88
C ARG A 503 -21.67 -5.25 11.47
N LYS A 504 -20.55 -4.62 11.08
CA LYS A 504 -20.44 -3.79 9.86
C LYS A 504 -21.52 -2.71 9.85
N ARG A 505 -21.69 -2.04 10.99
CA ARG A 505 -22.69 -0.99 11.24
C ARG A 505 -22.07 0.14 12.07
N TYR A 506 -22.51 1.36 11.79
CA TYR A 506 -22.03 2.58 12.45
C TYR A 506 -22.79 2.83 13.74
N ALA A 507 -22.06 3.35 14.72
CA ALA A 507 -22.61 3.87 15.95
C ALA A 507 -23.30 5.21 15.70
N HIS A 508 -24.47 5.41 16.29
CA HIS A 508 -25.19 6.67 16.26
C HIS A 508 -26.04 6.85 17.53
N LEU A 509 -26.38 8.10 17.84
CA LEU A 509 -27.30 8.42 18.92
C LEU A 509 -28.70 7.89 18.60
N SER A 510 -29.27 7.06 19.48
CA SER A 510 -30.58 6.48 19.24
C SER A 510 -31.70 7.52 19.30
N ALA A 511 -32.84 7.24 18.63
CA ALA A 511 -34.00 8.14 18.60
C ALA A 511 -34.65 8.36 19.98
N SER A 512 -34.51 7.40 20.90
CA SER A 512 -34.94 7.58 22.30
C SER A 512 -34.00 8.48 23.10
N GLU A 513 -32.87 8.87 22.50
CA GLU A 513 -31.82 9.68 23.09
C GLU A 513 -31.32 9.09 24.42
N GLY A 514 -31.37 7.77 24.62
CA GLY A 514 -30.96 7.14 25.88
C GLY A 514 -29.58 6.48 25.81
N GLU A 515 -29.16 6.11 24.61
CA GLU A 515 -28.10 5.14 24.34
C GLU A 515 -27.44 5.42 22.97
N ILE A 516 -26.35 4.71 22.69
CA ILE A 516 -25.73 4.65 21.37
C ILE A 516 -26.09 3.30 20.74
N SER A 517 -26.76 3.32 19.59
CA SER A 517 -27.10 2.14 18.80
C SER A 517 -26.04 1.92 17.72
N VAL A 518 -25.80 0.66 17.34
CA VAL A 518 -24.78 0.27 16.35
C VAL A 518 -25.43 -0.62 15.28
N ASP A 519 -26.39 -0.04 14.59
CA ASP A 519 -27.21 -0.68 13.55
C ASP A 519 -27.35 0.18 12.29
N SER A 520 -26.77 1.39 12.24
CA SER A 520 -26.81 2.23 11.06
C SER A 520 -25.93 1.69 9.93
N ASN A 521 -26.43 1.73 8.69
CA ASN A 521 -25.69 1.28 7.51
C ASN A 521 -24.62 2.29 7.05
N ILE A 522 -24.84 3.58 7.32
CA ILE A 522 -23.99 4.69 6.88
C ILE A 522 -23.88 5.72 8.01
N PRO A 523 -22.77 6.47 8.11
CA PRO A 523 -22.60 7.50 9.13
C PRO A 523 -23.27 8.81 8.67
N TRP A 524 -24.60 8.81 8.59
CA TRP A 524 -25.39 9.96 8.12
C TRP A 524 -26.04 10.70 9.29
N GLY A 525 -26.20 12.01 9.14
CA GLY A 525 -26.83 12.86 10.15
C GLY A 525 -25.90 13.24 11.31
N VAL A 526 -26.39 14.17 12.12
CA VAL A 526 -25.68 14.69 13.31
C VAL A 526 -25.55 13.64 14.42
N ASP A 527 -26.43 12.65 14.45
CA ASP A 527 -26.45 11.53 15.39
C ASP A 527 -25.31 10.53 15.18
N SER A 528 -24.75 10.44 13.97
CA SER A 528 -23.59 9.60 13.65
C SER A 528 -22.25 10.13 14.18
N LEU A 529 -22.20 11.40 14.60
CA LEU A 529 -20.99 12.04 15.09
C LEU A 529 -20.64 11.55 16.50
N VAL A 530 -19.48 10.89 16.62
CA VAL A 530 -18.88 10.54 17.91
C VAL A 530 -17.67 11.44 18.14
N THR A 531 -17.62 12.09 19.30
CA THR A 531 -16.48 12.91 19.73
C THR A 531 -15.72 12.18 20.83
N LEU A 532 -14.46 11.82 20.57
CA LEU A 532 -13.56 11.21 21.53
C LEU A 532 -12.96 12.30 22.42
N VAL A 533 -13.28 12.28 23.71
CA VAL A 533 -12.79 13.27 24.68
C VAL A 533 -11.65 12.65 25.48
N TYR A 534 -10.44 13.21 25.35
CA TYR A 534 -9.29 12.77 26.12
C TYR A 534 -9.22 13.47 27.47
N LEU A 535 -9.17 12.70 28.56
CA LEU A 535 -8.98 13.21 29.92
C LEU A 535 -8.14 12.21 30.74
N ASP A 536 -7.06 12.69 31.34
CA ASP A 536 -6.22 11.93 32.28
C ASP A 536 -5.78 10.52 31.81
N GLY A 537 -5.41 10.39 30.53
CA GLY A 537 -4.96 9.11 29.96
C GLY A 537 -6.07 8.19 29.49
N LYS A 538 -7.33 8.61 29.57
CA LYS A 538 -8.50 7.87 29.11
C LYS A 538 -9.27 8.65 28.04
N TYR A 539 -10.09 7.93 27.30
CA TYR A 539 -11.01 8.47 26.32
C TYR A 539 -12.46 8.25 26.76
N SER A 540 -13.30 9.24 26.52
CA SER A 540 -14.75 9.14 26.69
C SER A 540 -15.44 9.34 25.34
N LEU A 541 -16.50 8.58 25.07
CA LEU A 541 -17.31 8.77 23.87
C LEU A 541 -18.40 9.79 24.18
N LYS A 542 -18.36 10.95 23.50
CA LYS A 542 -19.35 12.03 23.64
C LYS A 542 -20.21 12.11 22.38
N THR A 543 -21.52 12.12 22.55
CA THR A 543 -22.52 12.24 21.47
C THR A 543 -22.77 13.71 21.11
N CYS A 544 -23.44 13.94 19.98
CA CYS A 544 -23.76 15.27 19.47
C CYS A 544 -24.58 16.16 20.43
N ASN A 545 -25.41 15.57 21.29
CA ASN A 545 -26.16 16.28 22.35
C ASN A 545 -25.36 16.47 23.66
N SER A 546 -24.03 16.39 23.58
CA SER A 546 -23.10 16.67 24.66
C SER A 546 -23.20 15.75 25.88
N ARG A 547 -23.56 14.49 25.69
CA ARG A 547 -23.56 13.46 26.74
C ARG A 547 -22.50 12.40 26.50
N PHE A 548 -22.03 11.79 27.58
CA PHE A 548 -21.00 10.76 27.58
C PHE A 548 -21.63 9.37 27.72
N LEU A 549 -21.08 8.40 26.98
CA LEU A 549 -21.43 6.99 27.13
C LEU A 549 -20.86 6.42 28.44
N SER A 550 -21.73 5.91 29.29
CA SER A 550 -21.39 5.11 30.47
C SER A 550 -21.22 3.64 30.10
N ASN A 551 -20.39 2.91 30.84
CA ASN A 551 -20.13 1.49 30.63
C ASN A 551 -21.39 0.59 30.73
N ASP A 552 -22.45 1.04 31.39
CA ASP A 552 -23.76 0.36 31.44
C ASP A 552 -24.63 0.56 30.18
N GLY A 553 -24.20 1.44 29.26
CA GLY A 553 -24.86 1.76 27.99
C GLY A 553 -25.70 3.03 28.00
N LYS A 554 -25.81 3.71 29.14
CA LYS A 554 -26.60 4.95 29.26
C LYS A 554 -25.78 6.18 28.91
N LEU A 555 -26.46 7.23 28.44
CA LEU A 555 -25.87 8.54 28.20
C LEU A 555 -26.06 9.48 29.40
N VAL A 556 -24.96 9.98 29.95
CA VAL A 556 -24.93 10.89 31.12
C VAL A 556 -24.28 12.23 30.78
N LYS A 557 -24.59 13.30 31.54
CA LYS A 557 -24.07 14.65 31.26
C LYS A 557 -22.64 14.89 31.74
N GLU A 558 -22.24 14.22 32.82
CA GLU A 558 -20.95 14.43 33.46
C GLU A 558 -19.97 13.31 33.07
N ASN A 559 -18.70 13.67 32.93
CA ASN A 559 -17.65 12.68 32.77
C ASN A 559 -17.30 12.08 34.14
N THR A 560 -17.45 10.77 34.27
CA THR A 560 -17.17 9.99 35.48
C THR A 560 -16.23 8.83 35.15
N ASN A 561 -15.79 8.07 36.15
CA ASN A 561 -14.96 6.89 35.90
C ASN A 561 -15.69 5.82 35.06
N ALA A 562 -17.03 5.75 35.15
CA ALA A 562 -17.85 4.81 34.36
C ALA A 562 -17.97 5.21 32.88
N THR A 563 -17.70 6.48 32.53
CA THR A 563 -17.71 6.98 31.15
C THR A 563 -16.30 7.09 30.55
N SER A 564 -15.29 6.60 31.26
CA SER A 564 -13.88 6.74 30.89
C SER A 564 -13.29 5.39 30.51
N PHE A 565 -12.81 5.28 29.28
CA PHE A 565 -12.28 4.05 28.69
C PHE A 565 -10.79 4.17 28.39
N THR A 566 -10.04 3.13 28.71
CA THR A 566 -8.68 2.94 28.22
C THR A 566 -8.73 2.38 26.81
N LEU A 567 -8.05 3.03 25.88
CA LEU A 567 -7.97 2.58 24.50
C LEU A 567 -6.93 1.48 24.36
N GLU A 568 -7.30 0.35 23.75
CA GLU A 568 -6.38 -0.70 23.34
C GLU A 568 -6.40 -0.86 21.81
N LEU A 569 -5.23 -0.94 21.19
CA LEU A 569 -5.07 -1.17 19.75
C LEU A 569 -4.84 -2.66 19.50
N LYS A 570 -5.68 -3.28 18.67
CA LYS A 570 -5.54 -4.69 18.29
C LYS A 570 -5.79 -4.85 16.79
N SER A 571 -4.76 -5.32 16.06
CA SER A 571 -4.82 -5.52 14.61
C SER A 571 -5.27 -4.26 13.84
N GLY A 572 -4.78 -3.09 14.26
CA GLY A 572 -5.16 -1.80 13.67
C GLY A 572 -6.55 -1.28 14.06
N LYS A 573 -7.30 -2.01 14.90
CA LYS A 573 -8.65 -1.65 15.36
C LYS A 573 -8.61 -1.17 16.81
N LEU A 574 -9.64 -0.40 17.18
CA LEU A 574 -9.83 0.13 18.53
C LEU A 574 -10.68 -0.80 19.38
N ALA A 575 -10.27 -0.97 20.64
CA ALA A 575 -11.06 -1.58 21.69
C ALA A 575 -11.12 -0.63 22.90
N PHE A 576 -12.31 -0.44 23.46
CA PHE A 576 -12.55 0.49 24.57
C PHE A 576 -12.75 -0.28 25.86
N LYS A 577 -11.75 -0.22 26.75
CA LYS A 577 -11.75 -0.94 28.03
C LYS A 577 -12.25 -0.05 29.16
N ASP A 578 -13.27 -0.46 29.87
CA ASP A 578 -13.84 0.30 30.98
C ASP A 578 -13.01 0.19 32.28
N CYS A 579 -13.50 0.84 33.33
CA CYS A 579 -12.89 0.83 34.65
C CYS A 579 -12.88 -0.55 35.36
N GLU A 580 -13.69 -1.51 34.91
CA GLU A 580 -13.74 -2.89 35.42
C GLU A 580 -12.90 -3.86 34.59
N GLY A 581 -12.21 -3.36 33.55
CA GLY A 581 -11.39 -4.17 32.66
C GLY A 581 -12.20 -4.96 31.62
N LYS A 582 -13.46 -4.57 31.39
CA LYS A 582 -14.35 -5.10 30.35
C LYS A 582 -14.34 -4.19 29.13
N TYR A 583 -14.78 -4.70 27.98
CA TYR A 583 -14.73 -3.96 26.73
C TYR A 583 -16.12 -3.59 26.23
N LEU A 584 -16.25 -2.41 25.62
CA LEU A 584 -17.45 -2.03 24.90
C LEU A 584 -17.72 -3.02 23.77
N THR A 585 -18.98 -3.43 23.64
CA THR A 585 -19.45 -4.36 22.62
C THR A 585 -20.92 -4.03 22.26
N PRO A 586 -21.33 -4.13 20.99
CA PRO A 586 -22.73 -3.92 20.60
C PRO A 586 -23.66 -5.07 20.99
N ILE A 587 -24.61 -4.84 21.90
CA ILE A 587 -25.48 -5.89 22.46
C ILE A 587 -26.96 -5.71 22.06
N GLY A 588 -27.65 -6.80 21.73
CA GLY A 588 -29.08 -6.80 21.43
C GLY A 588 -29.40 -6.42 19.98
N PRO A 589 -30.68 -6.34 19.57
CA PRO A 589 -31.05 -6.15 18.16
C PRO A 589 -30.46 -4.86 17.54
N THR A 590 -30.64 -3.72 18.21
CA THR A 590 -30.12 -2.40 17.80
C THR A 590 -28.64 -2.21 18.11
N GLY A 591 -28.03 -3.16 18.81
CA GLY A 591 -26.60 -3.11 19.14
C GLY A 591 -26.24 -2.01 20.12
N THR A 592 -27.04 -1.85 21.18
CA THR A 592 -26.73 -0.94 22.29
C THR A 592 -25.27 -1.10 22.72
N LEU A 593 -24.49 -0.03 22.56
CA LEU A 593 -23.07 -0.02 22.86
C LEU A 593 -22.87 0.08 24.38
N ARG A 594 -22.36 -0.99 25.00
CA ARG A 594 -22.06 -1.02 26.43
C ARG A 594 -20.97 -2.04 26.75
N SER A 595 -20.45 -2.04 27.97
CA SER A 595 -19.47 -3.04 28.38
C SER A 595 -20.08 -4.45 28.38
N GLY A 596 -19.39 -5.35 27.68
CA GLY A 596 -19.69 -6.77 27.65
C GLY A 596 -19.15 -7.53 28.86
N ARG A 597 -19.02 -8.85 28.72
CA ARG A 597 -18.46 -9.72 29.77
C ARG A 597 -16.97 -10.04 29.55
N CYS A 598 -16.46 -9.79 28.34
CA CYS A 598 -15.12 -10.14 27.91
C CYS A 598 -14.06 -9.28 28.61
N SER A 599 -12.97 -9.91 29.08
CA SER A 599 -11.79 -9.24 29.65
C SER A 599 -10.59 -9.20 28.67
N LYS A 600 -10.79 -9.69 27.45
CA LYS A 600 -9.88 -9.56 26.31
C LYS A 600 -10.73 -9.23 25.07
N PRO A 601 -10.31 -8.31 24.20
CA PRO A 601 -11.12 -7.89 23.06
C PRO A 601 -11.11 -8.98 21.98
N GLY A 602 -12.28 -9.50 21.62
CA GLY A 602 -12.54 -10.34 20.45
C GLY A 602 -13.10 -9.49 19.30
N LYS A 603 -13.60 -10.13 18.23
CA LYS A 603 -14.12 -9.42 17.04
C LYS A 603 -15.27 -8.46 17.36
N ASP A 604 -16.12 -8.80 18.35
CA ASP A 604 -17.29 -8.02 18.75
C ASP A 604 -16.91 -6.72 19.50
N GLU A 605 -15.72 -6.70 20.11
CA GLU A 605 -15.17 -5.57 20.85
C GLU A 605 -14.28 -4.64 20.00
N LEU A 606 -14.13 -4.92 18.70
CA LEU A 606 -13.28 -4.14 17.80
C LEU A 606 -14.10 -3.14 16.98
N PHE A 607 -13.57 -1.93 16.88
CA PHE A 607 -14.15 -0.81 16.15
C PHE A 607 -13.12 -0.18 15.22
N ASP A 608 -13.59 0.26 14.07
CA ASP A 608 -12.91 1.19 13.18
C ASP A 608 -13.33 2.62 13.50
N LEU A 609 -12.38 3.54 13.34
CA LEU A 609 -12.59 4.96 13.51
C LEU A 609 -12.34 5.63 12.16
N GLU A 610 -13.39 6.20 11.58
CA GLU A 610 -13.36 6.80 10.25
C GLU A 610 -13.55 8.31 10.35
N GLU A 611 -12.96 9.05 9.42
CA GLU A 611 -13.10 10.50 9.34
C GLU A 611 -14.58 10.88 9.15
N SER A 612 -15.06 11.84 9.93
CA SER A 612 -16.43 12.38 9.76
C SER A 612 -16.40 13.53 8.76
N HIS A 613 -16.74 13.26 7.50
CA HIS A 613 -16.85 14.34 6.48
C HIS A 613 -17.94 15.36 6.83
N PRO A 614 -17.82 16.63 6.39
CA PRO A 614 -18.83 17.64 6.64
C PRO A 614 -20.13 17.28 5.93
N GLN A 615 -21.24 17.30 6.67
CA GLN A 615 -22.57 17.12 6.11
C GLN A 615 -23.32 18.43 6.18
N VAL A 616 -23.86 18.84 5.03
CA VAL A 616 -24.47 20.14 4.83
C VAL A 616 -25.90 20.01 4.32
N VAL A 617 -26.70 21.01 4.64
CA VAL A 617 -27.99 21.27 3.99
C VAL A 617 -27.89 22.58 3.21
N PHE A 618 -28.56 22.62 2.06
CA PHE A 618 -28.66 23.83 1.23
C PHE A 618 -30.09 24.35 1.25
N GLN A 619 -30.24 25.65 1.47
CA GLN A 619 -31.51 26.36 1.33
C GLN A 619 -31.40 27.37 0.18
N ALA A 620 -32.30 27.27 -0.79
CA ALA A 620 -32.35 28.21 -1.90
C ALA A 620 -33.03 29.53 -1.51
N VAL A 621 -32.98 30.53 -2.41
CA VAL A 621 -33.61 31.85 -2.20
C VAL A 621 -35.11 31.79 -1.89
N ASN A 622 -35.79 30.75 -2.36
CA ASN A 622 -37.21 30.48 -2.08
C ASN A 622 -37.47 30.01 -0.63
N LYS A 623 -36.43 29.97 0.22
CA LYS A 623 -36.44 29.49 1.61
C LYS A 623 -36.79 28.01 1.78
N ARG A 624 -36.68 27.22 0.71
CA ARG A 624 -36.88 25.76 0.74
C ARG A 624 -35.53 25.05 0.72
N PHE A 625 -35.47 23.91 1.40
CA PHE A 625 -34.31 23.03 1.41
C PHE A 625 -34.23 22.22 0.12
N VAL A 626 -33.00 22.12 -0.39
CA VAL A 626 -32.61 21.24 -1.50
C VAL A 626 -32.74 19.80 -1.05
N SER A 627 -33.40 18.98 -1.87
CA SER A 627 -33.81 17.62 -1.51
C SER A 627 -33.70 16.67 -2.69
N VAL A 628 -33.47 15.38 -2.39
CA VAL A 628 -33.60 14.24 -3.32
C VAL A 628 -34.94 13.50 -3.20
N LYS A 629 -35.86 14.00 -2.39
CA LYS A 629 -37.14 13.33 -2.11
C LYS A 629 -38.05 13.17 -3.34
N GLN A 630 -37.87 14.01 -4.36
CA GLN A 630 -38.63 13.94 -5.62
C GLN A 630 -38.08 12.87 -6.59
N GLY A 631 -37.04 12.12 -6.19
CA GLY A 631 -36.43 11.05 -6.98
C GLY A 631 -35.09 11.48 -7.56
N VAL A 632 -34.94 11.37 -8.87
CA VAL A 632 -33.67 11.59 -9.57
C VAL A 632 -33.24 13.06 -9.61
N SER A 633 -34.20 13.97 -9.76
CA SER A 633 -33.94 15.40 -9.89
C SER A 633 -33.84 16.06 -8.52
N ILE A 634 -32.80 16.87 -8.33
CA ILE A 634 -32.57 17.59 -7.07
C ILE A 634 -33.37 18.90 -7.11
N SER A 635 -34.17 19.14 -6.06
CA SER A 635 -35.03 20.32 -6.01
C SER A 635 -35.17 20.96 -4.62
N ALA A 636 -35.18 22.28 -4.57
CA ALA A 636 -35.41 23.09 -3.38
C ALA A 636 -36.91 23.28 -3.12
N ASN A 637 -37.54 22.27 -2.52
CA ASN A 637 -38.99 22.21 -2.32
C ASN A 637 -39.43 21.78 -0.91
N GLN A 638 -38.51 21.47 0.00
CA GLN A 638 -38.83 20.96 1.34
C GLN A 638 -38.69 22.03 2.43
N ASP A 639 -39.38 21.82 3.57
CA ASP A 639 -39.34 22.72 4.75
C ASP A 639 -38.58 22.13 5.95
N ALA A 640 -38.16 20.86 5.86
CA ALA A 640 -37.52 20.13 6.94
C ALA A 640 -36.12 19.69 6.56
N GLU A 641 -35.24 19.59 7.56
CA GLU A 641 -33.90 19.02 7.45
C GLU A 641 -33.99 17.52 7.80
N THR A 642 -34.10 16.65 6.81
CA THR A 642 -34.02 15.19 6.99
C THR A 642 -32.78 14.62 6.29
N ASP A 643 -32.59 13.30 6.34
CA ASP A 643 -31.51 12.62 5.59
C ASP A 643 -31.57 12.89 4.08
N MET A 644 -32.76 13.19 3.53
CA MET A 644 -32.98 13.48 2.11
C MET A 644 -32.59 14.91 1.71
N GLU A 645 -32.40 15.81 2.69
CA GLU A 645 -31.91 17.17 2.50
C GLU A 645 -30.44 17.34 2.95
N THR A 646 -29.89 16.29 3.54
CA THR A 646 -28.51 16.22 4.02
C THR A 646 -27.60 15.68 2.92
N PHE A 647 -26.51 16.38 2.66
CA PHE A 647 -25.50 15.98 1.69
C PHE A 647 -24.12 15.96 2.33
N GLN A 648 -23.39 14.86 2.17
CA GLN A 648 -21.99 14.80 2.58
C GLN A 648 -21.14 15.52 1.53
N MET A 649 -20.45 16.57 1.97
CA MET A 649 -19.55 17.36 1.14
C MET A 649 -18.14 16.77 1.20
N GLU A 650 -17.62 16.37 0.05
CA GLU A 650 -16.29 15.78 -0.09
C GLU A 650 -15.45 16.70 -0.97
N ILE A 651 -14.36 17.23 -0.44
CA ILE A 651 -13.42 18.05 -1.22
C ILE A 651 -12.36 17.13 -1.83
N ASP A 652 -12.23 17.18 -3.15
CA ASP A 652 -11.22 16.42 -3.89
C ASP A 652 -9.80 16.89 -3.54
N LYS A 653 -8.87 15.94 -3.35
CA LYS A 653 -7.52 16.24 -2.88
C LYS A 653 -6.70 16.98 -3.94
N GLU A 654 -6.92 16.68 -5.22
CA GLU A 654 -6.15 17.21 -6.34
C GLU A 654 -6.74 18.53 -6.87
N ASN A 655 -8.03 18.51 -7.21
CA ASN A 655 -8.69 19.62 -7.90
C ASN A 655 -9.31 20.65 -6.95
N LYS A 656 -9.39 20.33 -5.65
CA LYS A 656 -10.03 21.18 -4.60
C LYS A 656 -11.50 21.51 -4.87
N LYS A 657 -12.16 20.70 -5.70
CA LYS A 657 -13.60 20.82 -6.00
C LYS A 657 -14.43 20.01 -5.03
N ALA A 658 -15.65 20.47 -4.78
CA ALA A 658 -16.60 19.81 -3.90
C ALA A 658 -17.46 18.80 -4.65
N MET A 659 -17.76 17.68 -4.00
CA MET A 659 -18.72 16.67 -4.43
C MET A 659 -19.76 16.52 -3.33
N PHE A 660 -21.01 16.27 -3.70
CA PHE A 660 -22.12 16.16 -2.75
C PHE A 660 -22.73 14.77 -2.84
N ARG A 661 -22.41 13.92 -1.88
CA ARG A 661 -22.95 12.57 -1.76
C ARG A 661 -24.30 12.60 -1.03
N THR A 662 -25.20 11.72 -1.42
CA THR A 662 -26.54 11.54 -0.83
C THR A 662 -26.56 10.36 0.15
N ASN A 663 -27.61 10.28 0.98
CA ASN A 663 -27.85 9.13 1.86
C ASN A 663 -28.04 7.80 1.09
N GLY A 664 -28.44 7.86 -0.18
CA GLY A 664 -28.52 6.70 -1.07
C GLY A 664 -27.16 6.25 -1.62
N GLY A 665 -26.09 6.98 -1.33
CA GLY A 665 -24.72 6.70 -1.78
C GLY A 665 -24.37 7.27 -3.15
N SER A 666 -25.32 7.87 -3.87
CA SER A 666 -25.08 8.56 -5.14
C SER A 666 -24.58 9.98 -4.95
N TYR A 667 -24.00 10.58 -5.99
CA TYR A 667 -23.51 11.95 -6.02
C TYR A 667 -24.41 12.85 -6.85
N TRP A 668 -24.43 14.14 -6.48
CA TRP A 668 -24.90 15.20 -7.36
C TRP A 668 -24.10 15.18 -8.65
N THR A 669 -24.77 15.26 -9.79
CA THR A 669 -24.15 15.21 -11.11
C THR A 669 -24.86 16.13 -12.09
N LEU A 670 -24.09 16.81 -12.92
CA LEU A 670 -24.60 17.56 -14.07
C LEU A 670 -24.92 16.59 -15.21
N VAL A 671 -26.18 16.58 -15.64
CA VAL A 671 -26.64 15.75 -16.77
C VAL A 671 -26.85 16.58 -18.05
N THR A 672 -27.15 15.88 -19.15
CA THR A 672 -27.56 16.51 -20.41
C THR A 672 -28.76 17.43 -20.19
N HIS A 673 -28.77 18.61 -20.82
CA HIS A 673 -29.71 19.73 -20.57
C HIS A 673 -29.45 20.57 -19.30
N ALA A 674 -28.27 20.46 -18.70
CA ALA A 674 -27.80 21.29 -17.60
C ALA A 674 -28.61 21.16 -16.29
N GLU A 675 -29.31 20.05 -16.10
CA GLU A 675 -29.99 19.72 -14.85
C GLU A 675 -29.01 19.09 -13.84
N ILE A 676 -29.26 19.30 -12.54
CA ILE A 676 -28.51 18.63 -11.46
C ILE A 676 -29.36 17.48 -10.91
N GLN A 677 -28.78 16.26 -10.93
CA GLN A 677 -29.44 15.01 -10.53
C GLN A 677 -28.61 14.24 -9.53
N SER A 678 -29.20 13.26 -8.83
CA SER A 678 -28.52 12.41 -7.84
C SER A 678 -28.37 10.95 -8.34
N THR A 679 -27.87 10.77 -9.55
CA THR A 679 -27.79 9.46 -10.23
C THR A 679 -26.38 8.87 -10.33
N ALA A 680 -25.33 9.67 -10.16
CA ALA A 680 -23.96 9.19 -10.31
C ALA A 680 -23.57 8.29 -9.13
N THR A 681 -23.03 7.11 -9.40
CA THR A 681 -22.51 6.18 -8.36
C THR A 681 -20.99 6.26 -8.20
N GLU A 682 -20.32 6.91 -9.14
CA GLU A 682 -18.87 7.09 -9.18
C GLU A 682 -18.53 8.58 -9.28
N VAL A 683 -17.30 8.91 -8.90
CA VAL A 683 -16.78 10.28 -8.96
C VAL A 683 -16.32 10.56 -10.39
N GLU A 684 -16.85 11.64 -10.98
CA GLU A 684 -16.53 12.06 -12.34
C GLU A 684 -16.42 13.59 -12.41
N ILE A 685 -15.95 14.13 -13.54
CA ILE A 685 -15.86 15.58 -13.74
C ILE A 685 -17.24 16.25 -13.53
N ASN A 686 -18.33 15.60 -13.94
CA ASN A 686 -19.69 16.15 -13.80
C ASN A 686 -20.25 16.11 -12.37
N THR A 687 -19.61 15.38 -11.45
CA THR A 687 -19.97 15.36 -10.03
C THR A 687 -19.24 16.43 -9.21
N MET A 688 -18.33 17.18 -9.84
CA MET A 688 -17.47 18.16 -9.18
C MET A 688 -18.00 19.59 -9.37
N PHE A 689 -18.05 20.35 -8.27
CA PHE A 689 -18.53 21.72 -8.22
C PHE A 689 -17.48 22.64 -7.59
N ASP A 690 -17.28 23.81 -8.17
CA ASP A 690 -16.53 24.89 -7.51
C ASP A 690 -17.49 25.64 -6.57
N ILE A 691 -17.09 25.83 -5.31
CA ILE A 691 -17.84 26.62 -4.34
C ILE A 691 -17.27 28.04 -4.30
N GLU A 692 -18.11 29.02 -4.58
CA GLU A 692 -17.78 30.43 -4.42
C GLU A 692 -18.38 30.97 -3.12
N TRP A 693 -17.51 31.27 -2.16
CA TRP A 693 -17.87 31.77 -0.83
C TRP A 693 -18.22 33.26 -0.89
N ARG A 694 -19.46 33.62 -0.53
CA ARG A 694 -20.00 34.98 -0.59
C ARG A 694 -20.56 35.41 0.77
N GLY A 695 -19.70 35.34 1.79
CA GLY A 695 -20.08 35.66 3.18
C GLY A 695 -21.14 34.68 3.68
N GLN A 696 -22.36 35.16 3.91
CA GLN A 696 -23.49 34.37 4.41
C GLN A 696 -24.11 33.42 3.37
N ARG A 697 -23.65 33.45 2.11
CA ARG A 697 -24.19 32.64 1.02
C ARG A 697 -23.06 31.99 0.24
N VAL A 698 -23.40 30.96 -0.51
CA VAL A 698 -22.50 30.30 -1.45
C VAL A 698 -23.15 30.22 -2.83
N ALA A 699 -22.34 30.25 -3.88
CA ALA A 699 -22.75 29.91 -5.23
C ALA A 699 -21.98 28.67 -5.69
N LEU A 700 -22.66 27.77 -6.40
CA LEU A 700 -22.07 26.52 -6.90
C LEU A 700 -21.88 26.62 -8.40
N LYS A 701 -20.71 26.29 -8.91
CA LYS A 701 -20.40 26.27 -10.34
C LYS A 701 -20.12 24.85 -10.80
N ALA A 702 -20.86 24.38 -11.80
CA ALA A 702 -20.75 23.01 -12.32
C ALA A 702 -19.65 22.87 -13.38
N SER A 703 -19.41 21.63 -13.82
CA SER A 703 -18.38 21.28 -14.81
C SER A 703 -18.51 21.97 -16.17
N ASN A 704 -19.73 22.38 -16.56
CA ASN A 704 -19.99 23.15 -17.77
C ASN A 704 -19.58 24.63 -17.66
N GLY A 705 -19.02 25.05 -16.52
CA GLY A 705 -18.59 26.43 -16.26
C GLY A 705 -19.73 27.39 -15.90
N LYS A 706 -20.94 26.88 -15.63
CA LYS A 706 -22.12 27.68 -15.28
C LYS A 706 -22.50 27.52 -13.82
N TYR A 707 -23.10 28.56 -13.24
CA TYR A 707 -23.64 28.55 -11.89
C TYR A 707 -24.97 27.80 -11.82
N VAL A 708 -25.12 27.01 -10.75
CA VAL A 708 -26.35 26.30 -10.39
C VAL A 708 -27.36 27.33 -9.90
N CYS A 709 -28.53 27.37 -10.55
CA CYS A 709 -29.64 28.23 -10.18
C CYS A 709 -30.87 27.39 -9.78
N THR A 710 -31.74 27.98 -8.96
CA THR A 710 -33.02 27.38 -8.60
C THR A 710 -34.10 27.84 -9.57
N LYS A 711 -34.69 26.92 -10.34
CA LYS A 711 -35.82 27.23 -11.23
C LYS A 711 -37.09 27.56 -10.43
N LYS A 712 -38.09 28.17 -11.08
CA LYS A 712 -39.40 28.50 -10.47
C LYS A 712 -40.13 27.32 -9.83
N ASN A 713 -39.88 26.10 -10.29
CA ASN A 713 -40.43 24.85 -9.73
C ASN A 713 -39.54 24.21 -8.65
N GLY A 714 -38.49 24.90 -8.21
CA GLY A 714 -37.50 24.44 -7.23
C GLY A 714 -36.37 23.58 -7.80
N GLN A 715 -36.46 23.12 -9.05
CA GLN A 715 -35.42 22.25 -9.65
C GLN A 715 -34.08 22.99 -9.80
N LEU A 716 -32.97 22.31 -9.52
CA LEU A 716 -31.63 22.87 -9.69
C LEU A 716 -31.10 22.67 -11.11
N SER A 717 -30.48 23.70 -11.70
CA SER A 717 -29.88 23.63 -13.04
C SER A 717 -28.70 24.58 -13.23
N ALA A 718 -27.62 24.12 -13.86
CA ALA A 718 -26.41 24.90 -14.12
C ALA A 718 -26.49 25.67 -15.45
N VAL A 719 -27.25 26.76 -15.48
CA VAL A 719 -27.55 27.51 -16.72
C VAL A 719 -27.04 28.95 -16.73
N SER A 720 -26.67 29.50 -15.58
CA SER A 720 -26.33 30.91 -15.42
C SER A 720 -24.84 31.18 -15.57
N ASP A 721 -24.46 32.26 -16.26
CA ASP A 721 -23.05 32.65 -16.43
C ASP A 721 -22.58 33.61 -15.31
N THR A 722 -23.51 34.14 -14.51
CA THR A 722 -23.24 35.11 -13.44
C THR A 722 -24.04 34.77 -12.18
N VAL A 723 -23.50 35.09 -11.00
CA VAL A 723 -24.23 34.90 -9.73
C VAL A 723 -25.25 36.02 -9.52
N GLY A 724 -26.54 35.69 -9.63
CA GLY A 724 -27.68 36.50 -9.20
C GLY A 724 -28.37 35.89 -7.97
N ASP A 725 -29.60 36.33 -7.68
CA ASP A 725 -30.33 35.90 -6.47
C ASP A 725 -30.70 34.41 -6.50
N ASP A 726 -31.01 33.86 -7.69
CA ASP A 726 -31.43 32.46 -7.86
C ASP A 726 -30.26 31.45 -7.79
N GLU A 727 -29.01 31.94 -7.88
CA GLU A 727 -27.77 31.16 -7.76
C GLU A 727 -27.19 31.15 -6.33
N LEU A 728 -27.77 31.92 -5.41
CA LEU A 728 -27.32 32.00 -4.02
C LEU A 728 -28.01 30.96 -3.15
N PHE A 729 -27.20 30.16 -2.46
CA PHE A 729 -27.64 29.19 -1.48
C PHE A 729 -27.14 29.57 -0.09
N LEU A 730 -27.99 29.37 0.92
CA LEU A 730 -27.56 29.28 2.31
C LEU A 730 -27.10 27.85 2.55
N MET A 731 -25.85 27.69 3.03
CA MET A 731 -25.26 26.39 3.35
C MET A 731 -25.05 26.27 4.86
N LYS A 732 -25.63 25.24 5.46
CA LYS A 732 -25.54 24.97 6.90
C LYS A 732 -24.87 23.62 7.13
N LEU A 733 -23.79 23.62 7.91
CA LEU A 733 -23.11 22.44 8.43
C LEU A 733 -23.91 21.87 9.60
N ILE A 734 -24.35 20.62 9.49
CA ILE A 734 -25.25 20.01 10.48
C ILE A 734 -24.56 19.04 11.43
N ASN A 735 -23.50 18.36 10.99
CA ASN A 735 -22.81 17.34 11.77
C ASN A 735 -21.58 17.88 12.51
N ARG A 736 -21.61 19.16 12.91
CA ARG A 736 -20.64 19.80 13.80
C ARG A 736 -21.32 20.75 14.80
N PRO A 737 -22.21 20.26 15.68
CA PRO A 737 -22.72 21.07 16.80
C PRO A 737 -21.62 21.41 17.82
N MET A 738 -20.55 20.60 17.81
CA MET A 738 -19.31 20.82 18.53
C MET A 738 -18.19 21.02 17.53
N LEU A 739 -17.31 21.97 17.83
CA LEU A 739 -16.14 22.32 17.03
C LEU A 739 -14.88 22.02 17.83
N ILE A 740 -14.00 21.22 17.23
CA ILE A 740 -12.62 21.04 17.63
C ILE A 740 -11.78 21.49 16.44
N LEU A 741 -10.73 22.29 16.67
CA LEU A 741 -9.87 22.78 15.59
C LEU A 741 -8.45 22.30 15.81
N HIS A 742 -7.86 21.73 14.77
CA HIS A 742 -6.47 21.29 14.75
C HIS A 742 -5.74 21.94 13.58
N GLY A 743 -4.76 22.80 13.87
CA GLY A 743 -3.94 23.49 12.87
C GLY A 743 -2.55 22.88 12.75
N GLU A 744 -1.70 23.53 11.95
CA GLU A 744 -0.31 23.10 11.71
C GLU A 744 0.51 22.88 13.00
N ASN A 745 0.26 23.69 14.02
CA ASN A 745 1.03 23.68 15.27
C ASN A 745 0.34 22.91 16.42
N GLY A 746 -0.88 22.40 16.20
CA GLY A 746 -1.67 21.68 17.22
C GLY A 746 -3.10 22.19 17.34
N PHE A 747 -3.75 21.80 18.44
CA PHE A 747 -5.16 22.09 18.71
C PHE A 747 -5.38 23.50 19.25
N VAL A 748 -6.60 24.00 19.04
CA VAL A 748 -7.10 25.25 19.61
C VAL A 748 -7.68 25.02 21.01
N CYS A 749 -7.21 25.80 22.00
CA CYS A 749 -7.73 25.78 23.38
C CYS A 749 -7.76 27.17 24.01
N HIS A 750 -8.48 27.29 25.12
CA HIS A 750 -8.36 28.44 26.02
C HIS A 750 -6.93 28.56 26.54
N HIS A 751 -6.39 29.76 26.45
CA HIS A 751 -5.15 30.09 27.13
C HIS A 751 -5.38 30.06 28.66
N LYS A 752 -4.42 29.54 29.42
CA LYS A 752 -4.61 29.24 30.85
C LYS A 752 -4.92 30.46 31.72
N ASN A 753 -4.39 31.63 31.36
CA ASN A 753 -4.37 32.83 32.20
C ASN A 753 -4.97 34.08 31.53
N SER A 754 -5.60 33.93 30.37
CA SER A 754 -6.23 35.05 29.64
C SER A 754 -7.53 34.59 28.99
N ASN A 755 -8.25 35.54 28.41
CA ASN A 755 -9.44 35.30 27.61
C ASN A 755 -9.12 34.94 26.14
N THR A 756 -7.85 34.76 25.77
CA THR A 756 -7.42 34.45 24.41
C THR A 756 -7.35 32.93 24.18
N LEU A 757 -7.17 32.54 22.92
CA LEU A 757 -7.01 31.15 22.51
C LEU A 757 -5.57 30.87 22.06
N ASP A 758 -5.07 29.70 22.43
CA ASP A 758 -3.85 29.10 21.89
C ASP A 758 -4.21 28.20 20.70
N ALA A 759 -3.29 28.02 19.77
CA ALA A 759 -3.40 27.20 18.55
C ALA A 759 -2.20 26.23 18.39
N ASN A 760 -1.56 25.86 19.49
CA ASN A 760 -0.35 25.02 19.53
C ASN A 760 -0.40 23.93 20.61
N ARG A 761 -1.61 23.51 21.01
CA ARG A 761 -1.81 22.63 22.15
C ARG A 761 -1.86 21.16 21.71
N SER A 762 -1.37 20.25 22.54
CA SER A 762 -1.47 18.80 22.31
C SER A 762 -2.79 18.18 22.78
N VAL A 763 -3.60 18.96 23.50
CA VAL A 763 -4.97 18.62 23.92
C VAL A 763 -5.90 19.62 23.28
N TYR A 764 -7.18 19.27 23.17
CA TYR A 764 -8.20 20.09 22.52
C TYR A 764 -9.30 20.51 23.49
N ASP A 765 -9.83 21.71 23.27
CA ASP A 765 -11.10 22.13 23.85
C ASP A 765 -12.23 21.88 22.86
N ILE A 766 -13.43 21.71 23.40
CA ILE A 766 -14.65 21.48 22.61
C ILE A 766 -15.50 22.74 22.71
N PHE A 767 -15.66 23.42 21.58
CA PHE A 767 -16.51 24.61 21.46
C PHE A 767 -17.87 24.24 20.90
N SER A 768 -18.91 25.02 21.20
CA SER A 768 -20.22 24.87 20.55
C SER A 768 -20.27 25.74 19.30
N LEU A 769 -20.71 25.15 18.19
CA LEU A 769 -20.89 25.86 16.93
C LEU A 769 -22.38 26.09 16.70
N ILE A 770 -22.76 27.36 16.57
CA ILE A 770 -24.16 27.77 16.45
C ILE A 770 -24.35 28.42 15.08
N PHE A 771 -25.20 27.83 14.26
CA PHE A 771 -25.54 28.38 12.95
C PHE A 771 -26.40 29.65 13.08
N ASN A 772 -26.06 30.70 12.32
CA ASN A 772 -26.77 31.97 12.27
C ASN A 772 -26.81 32.52 10.83
N ASP A 773 -27.89 32.24 10.09
CA ASP A 773 -28.17 32.75 8.73
C ASP A 773 -26.96 32.74 7.77
N GLY A 774 -26.25 31.62 7.69
CA GLY A 774 -25.10 31.44 6.80
C GLY A 774 -23.75 31.79 7.41
N ALA A 775 -23.74 32.41 8.59
CA ALA A 775 -22.58 32.51 9.46
C ALA A 775 -22.67 31.51 10.62
N TYR A 776 -21.60 31.46 11.41
CA TYR A 776 -21.50 30.64 12.62
C TYR A 776 -21.01 31.47 13.78
N ASN A 777 -21.58 31.25 14.95
CA ASN A 777 -21.10 31.80 16.21
C ASN A 777 -20.47 30.67 17.01
N VAL A 778 -19.26 30.90 17.50
CA VAL A 778 -18.54 29.93 18.32
C VAL A 778 -18.70 30.30 19.78
N LYS A 779 -19.10 29.33 20.61
CA LYS A 779 -19.40 29.53 22.02
C LYS A 779 -18.55 28.61 22.89
N SER A 780 -17.92 29.16 23.91
CA SER A 780 -17.10 28.45 24.88
C SER A 780 -17.94 27.80 25.98
N VAL A 781 -17.31 26.89 26.74
CA VAL A 781 -17.95 26.12 27.82
C VAL A 781 -18.55 27.03 28.93
N ASN A 782 -17.96 28.20 29.14
CA ASN A 782 -18.46 29.24 30.06
C ASN A 782 -19.68 30.02 29.52
N ALA A 783 -20.26 29.58 28.40
CA ALA A 783 -21.37 30.18 27.70
C ALA A 783 -21.11 31.60 27.14
N LYS A 784 -19.84 31.98 26.95
CA LYS A 784 -19.43 33.21 26.26
C LYS A 784 -19.08 32.93 24.80
N PHE A 785 -19.14 33.95 23.97
CA PHE A 785 -18.89 33.88 22.54
C PHE A 785 -17.46 34.27 22.19
N TRP A 786 -17.00 33.72 21.08
CA TRP A 786 -15.79 34.19 20.42
C TRP A 786 -16.03 35.56 19.80
N TYR A 787 -15.02 36.42 19.87
CA TYR A 787 -14.96 37.67 19.12
C TYR A 787 -13.51 38.01 18.75
N ILE A 788 -13.32 38.88 17.75
CA ILE A 788 -11.99 39.36 17.36
C ILE A 788 -11.77 40.74 17.99
N SER A 789 -10.76 40.84 18.85
CA SER A 789 -10.36 42.11 19.46
C SER A 789 -9.82 43.11 18.41
N THR A 790 -9.75 44.40 18.77
CA THR A 790 -9.16 45.44 17.91
C THR A 790 -7.68 45.19 17.58
N SER A 791 -6.97 44.46 18.44
CA SER A 791 -5.60 43.99 18.25
C SER A 791 -5.49 42.69 17.43
N GLY A 792 -6.61 42.10 17.00
CA GLY A 792 -6.64 40.89 16.18
C GLY A 792 -6.63 39.57 16.95
N PHE A 793 -6.53 39.57 18.29
CA PHE A 793 -6.67 38.33 19.08
C PHE A 793 -8.09 37.79 19.02
N VAL A 794 -8.24 36.47 18.92
CA VAL A 794 -9.52 35.79 19.13
C VAL A 794 -9.72 35.54 20.62
N CYS A 795 -10.77 36.13 21.19
CA CYS A 795 -11.07 36.11 22.62
C CYS A 795 -12.38 35.35 22.89
N THR A 796 -12.53 34.77 24.09
CA THR A 796 -13.64 33.88 24.46
C THR A 796 -14.55 34.42 25.56
N ASP A 797 -14.49 35.71 25.86
CA ASP A 797 -15.30 36.36 26.91
C ASP A 797 -16.40 37.27 26.36
N GLY A 798 -16.75 37.13 25.07
CA GLY A 798 -17.77 37.92 24.41
C GLY A 798 -19.18 37.65 24.96
N ASP A 799 -19.92 38.71 25.26
CA ASP A 799 -21.33 38.62 25.66
C ASP A 799 -22.29 38.51 24.46
N LYS A 800 -21.82 38.92 23.27
CA LYS A 800 -22.61 38.93 22.04
C LYS A 800 -22.01 37.96 21.02
N PRO A 801 -22.85 37.27 20.22
CA PRO A 801 -22.36 36.46 19.12
C PRO A 801 -21.67 37.34 18.07
N GLU A 802 -20.49 36.92 17.62
CA GLU A 802 -19.84 37.43 16.42
C GLU A 802 -19.90 36.38 15.32
N ASP A 803 -20.13 36.83 14.08
CA ASP A 803 -20.25 35.98 12.91
C ASP A 803 -18.88 35.58 12.37
N PHE A 804 -18.69 34.26 12.20
CA PHE A 804 -17.58 33.63 11.51
C PHE A 804 -18.10 32.86 10.29
N PHE A 805 -17.31 32.82 9.22
CA PHE A 805 -17.64 32.14 7.97
C PHE A 805 -16.70 30.96 7.78
N LEU A 806 -17.26 29.79 7.47
CA LEU A 806 -16.51 28.56 7.25
C LEU A 806 -16.36 28.32 5.75
N GLU A 807 -15.11 28.29 5.27
CA GLU A 807 -14.76 28.05 3.87
C GLU A 807 -14.01 26.70 3.77
N PHE A 808 -14.65 25.69 3.19
CA PHE A 808 -14.08 24.35 3.01
C PHE A 808 -13.27 24.30 1.71
N LEU A 809 -11.96 24.55 1.83
CA LEU A 809 -11.06 24.76 0.69
C LEU A 809 -10.18 23.56 0.40
N GLU A 810 -9.96 22.70 1.38
CA GLU A 810 -9.14 21.49 1.25
C GLU A 810 -9.81 20.28 1.91
N HIS A 811 -9.43 19.09 1.47
CA HIS A 811 -9.89 17.84 2.06
C HIS A 811 -9.61 17.81 3.57
N GLY A 812 -10.66 17.62 4.36
CA GLY A 812 -10.58 17.56 5.83
C GLY A 812 -10.20 18.89 6.51
N ARG A 813 -10.14 20.02 5.79
CA ARG A 813 -9.72 21.31 6.37
C ARG A 813 -10.64 22.48 5.99
N VAL A 814 -10.79 23.39 6.94
CA VAL A 814 -11.64 24.58 6.84
C VAL A 814 -10.81 25.84 7.13
N ALA A 815 -11.01 26.88 6.34
CA ALA A 815 -10.57 28.23 6.68
C ALA A 815 -11.72 28.97 7.37
N ILE A 816 -11.42 29.66 8.46
CA ILE A 816 -12.42 30.41 9.23
C ILE A 816 -12.18 31.89 9.04
N LYS A 817 -13.16 32.63 8.55
CA LYS A 817 -13.07 34.06 8.29
C LYS A 817 -13.92 34.85 9.28
N GLY A 818 -13.35 35.85 9.92
CA GLY A 818 -14.06 36.73 10.84
C GLY A 818 -14.89 37.79 10.14
N SER A 819 -15.75 38.46 10.90
CA SER A 819 -16.55 39.61 10.45
C SER A 819 -15.70 40.77 9.90
N ASN A 820 -14.44 40.87 10.33
CA ASN A 820 -13.43 41.80 9.86
C ASN A 820 -12.84 41.45 8.47
N GLY A 821 -13.28 40.35 7.84
CA GLY A 821 -12.83 39.88 6.53
C GLY A 821 -11.45 39.21 6.54
N LYS A 822 -10.89 38.90 7.71
CA LYS A 822 -9.59 38.23 7.89
C LYS A 822 -9.78 36.78 8.31
N TYR A 823 -8.84 35.93 7.93
CA TYR A 823 -8.82 34.53 8.31
C TYR A 823 -8.21 34.33 9.70
N LEU A 824 -8.76 33.38 10.45
CA LEU A 824 -8.19 32.91 11.70
C LEU A 824 -6.94 32.09 11.40
N ARG A 825 -5.83 32.44 12.04
CA ARG A 825 -4.54 31.75 11.91
C ARG A 825 -3.82 31.62 13.25
N GLY A 826 -3.02 30.58 13.40
CA GLY A 826 -2.02 30.51 14.47
C GLY A 826 -0.85 31.45 14.18
N ASP A 827 -0.51 32.33 15.11
CA ASP A 827 0.70 33.13 14.99
C ASP A 827 1.96 32.35 15.39
N LYS A 828 3.14 32.97 15.27
CA LYS A 828 4.42 32.33 15.63
C LYS A 828 4.55 32.07 17.14
N GLY A 829 3.81 32.82 17.97
CA GLY A 829 3.71 32.59 19.41
C GLY A 829 2.76 31.45 19.78
N GLY A 830 1.99 30.94 18.81
CA GLY A 830 0.96 29.92 19.00
C GLY A 830 -0.35 30.47 19.56
N THR A 831 -0.59 31.77 19.47
CA THR A 831 -1.88 32.41 19.78
C THR A 831 -2.77 32.44 18.54
N LEU A 832 -4.07 32.24 18.72
CA LEU A 832 -5.05 32.34 17.64
C LEU A 832 -5.38 33.80 17.33
N MET A 833 -5.10 34.20 16.09
CA MET A 833 -5.28 35.56 15.59
C MET A 833 -6.30 35.58 14.45
N GLY A 834 -7.15 36.60 14.39
CA GLY A 834 -8.06 36.89 13.29
C GLY A 834 -7.55 38.00 12.39
N ASP A 835 -6.30 37.92 11.94
CA ASP A 835 -5.61 38.95 11.13
C ASP A 835 -5.08 38.41 9.79
N GLY A 836 -5.30 37.13 9.46
CA GLY A 836 -4.84 36.50 8.24
C GLY A 836 -5.42 37.13 6.97
N THR A 837 -4.58 37.55 6.04
CA THR A 837 -5.02 38.24 4.82
C THR A 837 -5.32 37.33 3.63
N SER A 838 -4.80 36.11 3.69
CA SER A 838 -4.94 35.07 2.66
C SER A 838 -5.01 33.70 3.33
N VAL A 839 -5.51 32.72 2.60
CA VAL A 839 -5.51 31.32 3.05
C VAL A 839 -4.14 30.72 2.80
N ASP A 840 -3.50 30.26 3.87
CA ASP A 840 -2.28 29.48 3.90
C ASP A 840 -2.36 28.38 4.98
N ALA A 841 -1.30 27.58 5.12
CA ALA A 841 -1.22 26.47 6.08
C ALA A 841 -1.51 26.88 7.54
N SER A 842 -1.16 28.11 7.94
CA SER A 842 -1.38 28.61 9.31
C SER A 842 -2.83 28.97 9.59
N SER A 843 -3.65 29.09 8.54
CA SER A 843 -5.06 29.52 8.57
C SER A 843 -6.06 28.42 8.18
N LEU A 844 -5.57 27.20 7.99
CA LEU A 844 -6.37 26.02 7.69
C LEU A 844 -6.45 25.12 8.92
N TRP A 845 -7.66 24.65 9.21
CA TRP A 845 -7.96 23.89 10.43
C TRP A 845 -8.67 22.60 10.07
N GLU A 846 -8.18 21.47 10.57
CA GLU A 846 -8.93 20.21 10.61
C GLU A 846 -10.04 20.31 11.66
N TYR A 847 -11.20 19.65 11.42
CA TYR A 847 -12.47 19.89 12.11
C TYR A 847 -13.34 18.66 12.37
#